data_AF-A0A2G8IAB3-F1
#
_entry.id   AF-A0A2G8IAB3-F1
#
_cell.length_a   1.000
_cell.length_b   1.000
_cell.length_c   1.000
_cell.angle_alpha   90.00
_cell.angle_beta   90.00
_cell.angle_gamma   90.00
#
_symmetry.space_group_name_H-M   'P 1'
#
loop_
_entity.id
_entity.type
_entity.pdbx_description
1 polymer ?
#
loop_
_entity_poly.entity_id
_entity_poly.type
_entity_poly.pdbx_seq_one_letter_code
_entity_poly.pdbx_strand_id
1 'polypeptide(L)'
;MSKARYNVPRAAIHVGAPAKSFSAAEGYEPERRGWDEKTYRLKNQDTNNHYDFSRKHLNFEINGKGEIVPLCSDPVPLHERLQKRLDELGFKPYMDKNNPLGISDNSPNCTVGIIVSGDHRVLTRLAFGDQDVDFTLQKSNAHVVLKQGIKDWALDTYHWACGRWGAENIIGFDVHLDETTPHIQIQTIPVAKTKARGRASAKYVHKDDKSRILSQKEWKKLPEEIRSNFVRTEVERREKESVSYARVWGEDKYAVGRTYYQMHTDYYNQVGHKYGLERGDDIALLPGEERRERVHKNKAVLEAERQAKDAIVRTQMEKERLESQKEKMASEVQDMKKQKEYLEEHNDKLEGEIQNKEQHKENLEGSISQLEEYAAALDIKEEDLIVPTLKTNPLVKKAVDAILEELGKPIPTFGQKEWREERRKAIKTILTELQTALMEAKEAHNKDILKLGKSIFNKAMKEAGAIIEQNKQLQKENARLTEENDVLRKRIALIDENAITRLRDKKNAEIKELQERVGKAESEAVRSGNKAYSEHQRAENAESQVREMLDIPEIKKTWESIQQNKEAFRKQIDKWIKDGVAAIRNYADGKDNDFQAEQGNAVAWGIIAKAFEYGLDPTDEKQRRMAAAYLLEKVSWTGISSDFKISLTSSRTQQLCDAMTVSIDLMQNLLLMAGGRGGIGVGGGGSTSELTNWDGTKKKTGWGV
;
A
#
# COMPACT_ATOMS: atom_id res chain seq x y z
N MET A 1 -6.47 -24.55 17.89
CA MET A 1 -7.06 -23.51 18.76
C MET A 1 -5.96 -22.80 19.54
N SER A 2 -5.30 -21.78 18.99
CA SER A 2 -4.24 -21.02 19.71
C SER A 2 -4.39 -19.50 19.60
N LYS A 3 -5.57 -18.98 19.26
CA LYS A 3 -5.84 -17.54 19.24
C LYS A 3 -6.40 -17.08 20.59
N ALA A 4 -5.82 -15.99 21.12
CA ALA A 4 -6.34 -15.19 22.23
C ALA A 4 -6.42 -15.86 23.61
N ARG A 5 -5.27 -16.09 24.26
CA ARG A 5 -5.24 -16.04 25.74
C ARG A 5 -5.07 -14.58 26.16
N TYR A 6 -6.22 -13.94 26.41
CA TYR A 6 -6.43 -12.67 27.11
C TYR A 6 -5.68 -11.44 26.56
N ASN A 7 -6.45 -10.53 25.95
CA ASN A 7 -6.02 -9.19 25.54
C ASN A 7 -5.85 -8.28 26.77
N VAL A 8 -4.99 -8.70 27.70
CA VAL A 8 -4.68 -8.01 28.93
C VAL A 8 -3.89 -6.74 28.60
N PRO A 9 -4.34 -5.55 29.02
CA PRO A 9 -3.58 -4.32 28.85
C PRO A 9 -2.24 -4.41 29.57
N ARG A 10 -1.15 -4.02 28.92
CA ARG A 10 0.21 -4.17 29.46
C ARG A 10 1.00 -2.88 29.41
N ALA A 11 1.91 -2.71 30.37
CA ALA A 11 2.92 -1.66 30.35
C ALA A 11 4.00 -1.99 29.32
N ALA A 12 4.56 -0.95 28.70
CA ALA A 12 5.67 -1.05 27.77
C ALA A 12 6.81 -0.15 28.24
N ILE A 13 8.01 -0.70 28.30
CA ILE A 13 9.23 0.08 28.53
C ILE A 13 10.22 -0.32 27.45
N HIS A 14 10.78 0.67 26.77
CA HIS A 14 11.84 0.49 25.80
C HIS A 14 13.05 1.30 26.23
N VAL A 15 14.20 0.62 26.36
CA VAL A 15 15.47 1.28 26.64
C VAL A 15 16.23 1.38 25.33
N GLY A 16 16.50 2.62 24.90
CA GLY A 16 17.26 2.90 23.70
C GLY A 16 18.73 2.49 23.82
N ALA A 17 19.44 2.52 22.70
CA ALA A 17 20.88 2.27 22.71
C ALA A 17 21.58 3.32 23.59
N PRO A 18 22.45 2.91 24.53
CA PRO A 18 23.20 3.85 25.33
C PRO A 18 24.20 4.62 24.45
N ALA A 19 24.35 5.91 24.70
CA ALA A 19 25.17 6.80 23.88
C ALA A 19 26.23 7.53 24.70
N LYS A 20 27.33 7.90 24.06
CA LYS A 20 28.41 8.74 24.66
C LYS A 20 27.99 10.22 24.74
N SER A 21 27.14 10.65 23.81
CA SER A 21 26.54 11.99 23.68
C SER A 21 25.42 11.91 22.62
N PHE A 22 24.66 12.98 22.45
CA PHE A 22 23.74 13.17 21.33
C PHE A 22 23.86 14.62 20.81
N SER A 23 23.47 14.82 19.55
CA SER A 23 23.47 16.11 18.87
C SER A 23 22.36 17.04 19.37
N ALA A 24 22.47 18.34 19.07
CA ALA A 24 21.42 19.29 19.38
C ALA A 24 20.07 18.91 18.74
N ALA A 25 20.09 18.46 17.49
CA ALA A 25 18.89 18.04 16.76
C ALA A 25 18.20 16.84 17.42
N GLU A 26 18.96 15.82 17.82
CA GLU A 26 18.44 14.67 18.58
C GLU A 26 17.83 15.12 19.92
N GLY A 27 18.45 16.10 20.59
CA GLY A 27 17.94 16.67 21.84
C GLY A 27 16.69 17.54 21.68
N TYR A 28 16.42 18.10 20.50
CA TYR A 28 15.25 18.94 20.24
C TYR A 28 13.97 18.15 19.96
N GLU A 29 14.10 16.90 19.50
CA GLU A 29 12.96 16.07 19.11
C GLU A 29 12.03 15.68 20.27
N PRO A 30 12.54 15.23 21.44
CA PRO A 30 11.71 14.97 22.63
C PRO A 30 11.04 16.26 23.14
N GLU A 31 11.77 17.36 23.18
CA GLU A 31 11.20 18.63 23.67
C GLU A 31 10.23 19.29 22.68
N ARG A 32 10.10 18.75 21.45
CA ARG A 32 9.44 19.44 20.32
C ARG A 32 9.97 20.88 20.15
N ARG A 33 11.25 21.09 20.47
CA ARG A 33 11.85 22.42 20.56
C ARG A 33 11.89 23.05 19.18
N GLY A 34 11.24 24.21 19.04
CA GLY A 34 11.14 24.93 17.78
C GLY A 34 10.20 24.31 16.74
N TRP A 35 9.42 23.28 17.07
CA TRP A 35 8.49 22.68 16.13
C TRP A 35 7.25 23.55 15.93
N ASP A 36 6.96 23.90 14.68
CA ASP A 36 5.72 24.54 14.24
C ASP A 36 4.85 23.55 13.45
N GLU A 37 3.68 23.99 12.98
CA GLU A 37 2.78 23.14 12.19
C GLU A 37 3.46 22.61 10.92
N LYS A 38 4.31 23.42 10.28
CA LYS A 38 5.09 23.02 9.11
C LYS A 38 6.03 21.85 9.45
N THR A 39 6.70 21.91 10.60
CA THR A 39 7.60 20.87 11.09
C THR A 39 6.85 19.55 11.33
N TYR A 40 5.67 19.62 11.96
CA TYR A 40 4.80 18.45 12.15
C TYR A 40 4.41 17.81 10.80
N ARG A 41 4.00 18.62 9.82
CA ARG A 41 3.66 18.16 8.47
C ARG A 41 4.85 17.53 7.75
N LEU A 42 6.05 18.11 7.87
CA LEU A 42 7.29 17.56 7.30
C LEU A 42 7.65 16.22 7.95
N LYS A 43 7.61 16.13 9.28
CA LYS A 43 7.89 14.88 10.01
C LYS A 43 6.89 13.77 9.67
N ASN A 44 5.63 14.11 9.39
CA ASN A 44 4.60 13.16 8.94
C ASN A 44 4.70 12.74 7.46
N GLN A 45 5.66 13.28 6.68
CA GLN A 45 5.96 12.70 5.36
C GLN A 45 6.51 11.28 5.49
N ASP A 46 7.16 10.96 6.61
CA ASP A 46 7.37 9.57 7.01
C ASP A 46 6.05 8.99 7.50
N THR A 47 5.48 8.05 6.73
CA THR A 47 4.22 7.37 7.03
C THR A 47 4.19 6.64 8.37
N ASN A 48 5.35 6.42 8.99
CA ASN A 48 5.42 5.86 10.32
C ASN A 48 5.04 6.88 11.41
N ASN A 49 5.20 8.17 11.13
CA ASN A 49 4.93 9.24 12.08
C ASN A 49 3.46 9.64 12.07
N HIS A 50 2.93 9.90 13.27
CA HIS A 50 1.53 10.20 13.49
C HIS A 50 1.40 11.42 14.40
N TYR A 51 2.20 12.45 14.13
CA TYR A 51 2.23 13.68 14.93
C TYR A 51 1.01 14.55 14.63
N ASP A 52 0.28 14.96 15.66
CA ASP A 52 -0.91 15.79 15.56
C ASP A 52 -0.65 17.16 16.17
N PHE A 53 -0.44 18.15 15.30
CA PHE A 53 -0.17 19.53 15.73
C PHE A 53 -1.29 20.11 16.61
N SER A 54 -2.54 19.70 16.40
CA SER A 54 -3.67 20.21 17.18
C SER A 54 -3.62 19.78 18.65
N ARG A 55 -2.94 18.66 18.95
CA ARG A 55 -2.70 18.16 20.32
C ARG A 55 -1.37 18.58 20.92
N LYS A 56 -0.50 19.29 20.20
CA LYS A 56 0.80 19.75 20.69
C LYS A 56 0.71 20.45 22.06
N HIS A 57 -0.33 21.25 22.26
CA HIS A 57 -0.57 22.02 23.49
C HIS A 57 -0.89 21.15 24.71
N LEU A 58 -1.18 19.85 24.52
CA LEU A 58 -1.44 18.90 25.59
C LEU A 58 -0.15 18.26 26.12
N ASN A 59 0.94 18.29 25.36
CA ASN A 59 2.23 17.79 25.79
C ASN A 59 2.76 18.58 26.99
N PHE A 60 3.41 17.88 27.91
CA PHE A 60 3.98 18.48 29.12
C PHE A 60 5.29 17.79 29.50
N GLU A 61 6.09 18.43 30.33
CA GLU A 61 7.29 17.86 30.94
C GLU A 61 7.17 17.89 32.46
N ILE A 62 7.92 17.02 33.14
CA ILE A 62 8.09 17.09 34.60
C ILE A 62 9.49 17.62 34.87
N ASN A 63 9.56 18.82 35.45
CA ASN A 63 10.83 19.50 35.68
C ASN A 63 11.62 18.85 36.84
N GLY A 64 12.86 19.29 37.07
CA GLY A 64 13.72 18.76 38.15
C GLY A 64 13.19 18.96 39.59
N LYS A 65 12.10 19.70 39.78
CA LYS A 65 11.41 19.85 41.07
C LYS A 65 10.20 18.91 41.21
N GLY A 66 9.89 18.12 40.18
CA GLY A 66 8.70 17.27 40.14
C GLY A 66 7.42 18.02 39.78
N GLU A 67 7.51 19.21 39.18
CA GLU A 67 6.34 20.01 38.78
C GLU A 67 5.99 19.74 37.32
N ILE A 68 4.70 19.60 37.02
CA ILE A 68 4.19 19.49 35.65
C ILE A 68 4.15 20.88 35.02
N VAL A 69 4.88 21.06 33.93
CA VAL A 69 4.96 22.31 33.18
C VAL A 69 4.74 22.02 31.69
N PRO A 70 4.33 23.01 30.86
CA PRO A 70 4.23 22.83 29.42
C PRO A 70 5.55 22.28 28.84
N LEU A 71 5.47 21.42 27.82
CA LEU A 71 6.67 20.87 27.18
C LEU A 71 7.57 22.01 26.66
N CYS A 72 8.89 21.87 26.82
CA CYS A 72 9.89 22.88 26.46
C CYS A 72 9.82 24.16 27.32
N SER A 73 9.43 24.05 28.59
CA SER A 73 9.45 25.18 29.53
C SER A 73 10.85 25.50 30.02
N ASP A 74 11.72 24.50 30.16
CA ASP A 74 13.12 24.75 30.51
C ASP A 74 13.89 25.33 29.29
N PRO A 75 14.50 26.52 29.45
CA PRO A 75 15.16 27.22 28.34
C PRO A 75 16.45 26.54 27.88
N VAL A 76 17.06 25.70 28.71
CA VAL A 76 18.30 24.98 28.41
C VAL A 76 17.96 23.69 27.67
N PRO A 77 18.45 23.43 26.45
CA PRO A 77 18.13 22.19 25.74
C PRO A 77 18.79 20.94 26.34
N LEU A 78 18.25 19.75 26.03
CA LEU A 78 18.75 18.48 26.59
C LEU A 78 20.25 18.24 26.42
N HIS A 79 20.86 18.60 25.28
CA HIS A 79 22.28 18.37 25.03
C HIS A 79 23.18 19.25 25.92
N GLU A 80 22.74 20.47 26.22
CA GLU A 80 23.41 21.35 27.17
C GLU A 80 23.19 20.91 28.62
N ARG A 81 21.98 20.43 28.97
CA ARG A 81 21.71 19.85 30.30
C ARG A 81 22.59 18.62 30.56
N LEU A 82 22.76 17.76 29.55
CA LEU A 82 23.70 16.63 29.60
C LEU A 82 25.11 17.14 29.92
N GLN A 83 25.62 18.10 29.14
CA GLN A 83 26.96 18.63 29.33
C GLN A 83 27.15 19.25 30.73
N LYS A 84 26.19 20.06 31.17
CA LYS A 84 26.19 20.67 32.51
C LYS A 84 26.30 19.62 33.61
N ARG A 85 25.49 18.55 33.54
CA ARG A 85 25.51 17.49 34.56
C ARG A 85 26.81 16.67 34.52
N LEU A 86 27.39 16.45 33.34
CA LEU A 86 28.71 15.82 33.20
C LEU A 86 29.81 16.67 33.85
N ASP A 87 29.75 18.00 33.69
CA ASP A 87 30.70 18.94 34.30
C ASP A 87 30.56 18.96 35.83
N GLU A 88 29.34 18.93 36.37
CA GLU A 88 29.08 18.78 37.82
C GLU A 88 29.69 17.49 38.40
N LEU A 89 29.64 16.40 37.63
CA LEU A 89 30.25 15.11 38.00
C LEU A 89 31.77 15.09 37.81
N GLY A 90 32.36 16.16 37.25
CA GLY A 90 33.77 16.22 36.89
C GLY A 90 34.16 15.15 35.86
N PHE A 91 33.22 14.75 35.00
CA PHE A 91 33.42 13.72 33.99
C PHE A 91 33.59 14.35 32.61
N LYS A 92 34.64 13.93 31.89
CA LYS A 92 34.84 14.26 30.48
C LYS A 92 34.96 12.98 29.67
N PRO A 93 34.18 12.81 28.59
CA PRO A 93 34.34 11.69 27.68
C PRO A 93 35.79 11.57 27.21
N TYR A 94 36.27 10.35 27.01
CA TYR A 94 37.63 10.14 26.55
C TYR A 94 37.71 10.47 25.06
N MET A 95 38.57 11.42 24.68
CA MET A 95 38.77 11.78 23.29
C MET A 95 39.63 10.74 22.58
N ASP A 96 39.34 10.48 21.31
CA ASP A 96 40.13 9.59 20.48
C ASP A 96 41.50 10.21 20.21
N LYS A 97 42.57 9.43 20.41
CA LYS A 97 43.94 9.87 20.16
C LYS A 97 44.18 10.17 18.68
N ASN A 98 43.48 9.47 17.78
CA ASN A 98 43.60 9.59 16.34
C ASN A 98 42.55 10.55 15.74
N ASN A 99 41.52 10.91 16.52
CA ASN A 99 40.54 11.93 16.17
C ASN A 99 40.22 12.78 17.42
N PRO A 100 40.96 13.87 17.66
CA PRO A 100 40.78 14.72 18.84
C PRO A 100 39.38 15.35 18.97
N LEU A 101 38.59 15.35 17.89
CA LEU A 101 37.19 15.81 17.85
C LEU A 101 36.19 14.68 18.09
N GLY A 102 36.62 13.42 18.05
CA GLY A 102 35.79 12.23 18.24
C GLY A 102 35.92 11.64 19.65
N ILE A 103 34.81 11.11 20.18
CA ILE A 103 34.82 10.41 21.47
C ILE A 103 35.27 8.95 21.24
N SER A 104 36.35 8.55 21.91
CA SER A 104 36.91 7.20 21.85
C SER A 104 35.90 6.11 22.23
N ASP A 105 36.01 4.94 21.60
CA ASP A 105 35.18 3.76 21.87
C ASP A 105 35.31 3.20 23.29
N ASN A 106 36.40 3.52 23.98
CA ASN A 106 36.58 3.15 25.37
C ASN A 106 35.94 4.16 26.35
N SER A 107 35.35 5.26 25.86
CA SER A 107 34.62 6.20 26.70
C SER A 107 33.33 5.55 27.19
N PRO A 108 33.00 5.65 28.49
CA PRO A 108 31.70 5.25 29.00
C PRO A 108 30.55 5.90 28.23
N ASN A 109 29.46 5.15 28.06
CA ASN A 109 28.19 5.73 27.63
C ASN A 109 27.69 6.67 28.73
N CYS A 110 27.40 7.91 28.34
CA CYS A 110 27.05 9.01 29.24
C CYS A 110 25.56 9.22 29.36
N THR A 111 24.76 8.62 28.48
CA THR A 111 23.32 8.86 28.50
C THR A 111 22.53 7.71 27.91
N VAL A 112 21.30 7.55 28.38
CA VAL A 112 20.37 6.50 27.98
C VAL A 112 18.98 7.12 27.83
N GLY A 113 18.37 6.96 26.66
CA GLY A 113 16.98 7.31 26.41
C GLY A 113 16.07 6.13 26.74
N ILE A 114 14.96 6.40 27.43
CA ILE A 114 13.99 5.38 27.86
C ILE A 114 12.60 5.87 27.47
N ILE A 115 11.82 5.01 26.83
CA ILE A 115 10.42 5.27 26.51
C ILE A 115 9.55 4.43 27.44
N VAL A 116 8.63 5.07 28.14
CA VAL A 116 7.63 4.41 28.97
C VAL A 116 6.25 4.66 28.37
N SER A 117 5.51 3.58 28.10
CA SER A 117 4.17 3.61 27.51
C SER A 117 3.39 2.36 27.97
N GLY A 118 2.38 1.97 27.22
CA GLY A 118 1.52 0.85 27.56
C GLY A 118 0.39 0.66 26.55
N ASP A 119 -0.63 -0.07 26.98
CA ASP A 119 -1.83 -0.31 26.19
C ASP A 119 -2.45 1.01 25.72
N HIS A 120 -2.68 1.09 24.40
CA HIS A 120 -3.19 2.29 23.74
C HIS A 120 -4.52 2.75 24.33
N ARG A 121 -5.46 1.83 24.60
CA ARG A 121 -6.79 2.20 25.10
C ARG A 121 -6.74 2.67 26.55
N VAL A 122 -5.94 2.03 27.38
CA VAL A 122 -5.79 2.43 28.78
C VAL A 122 -5.17 3.83 28.87
N LEU A 123 -4.06 4.07 28.17
CA LEU A 123 -3.37 5.35 28.24
C LEU A 123 -4.15 6.50 27.59
N THR A 124 -4.82 6.25 26.46
CA THR A 124 -5.70 7.27 25.85
C THR A 124 -6.90 7.60 26.73
N ARG A 125 -7.50 6.62 27.40
CA ARG A 125 -8.56 6.85 28.39
C ARG A 125 -8.05 7.65 29.60
N LEU A 126 -6.84 7.38 30.09
CA LEU A 126 -6.23 8.19 31.16
C LEU A 126 -5.95 9.62 30.71
N ALA A 127 -5.57 9.81 29.45
CA ALA A 127 -5.21 11.11 28.89
C ALA A 127 -6.43 11.97 28.52
N PHE A 128 -7.44 11.37 27.91
CA PHE A 128 -8.53 12.08 27.25
C PHE A 128 -9.92 11.67 27.80
N GLY A 129 -10.04 10.61 28.58
CA GLY A 129 -11.32 10.09 29.06
C GLY A 129 -12.18 9.59 27.89
N ASP A 130 -13.47 9.90 27.93
CA ASP A 130 -14.45 9.50 26.89
C ASP A 130 -14.63 10.55 25.79
N GLN A 131 -13.71 11.50 25.65
CA GLN A 131 -13.75 12.51 24.58
C GLN A 131 -13.55 11.86 23.21
N ASP A 132 -14.21 12.39 22.18
CA ASP A 132 -13.96 11.99 20.79
C ASP A 132 -12.60 12.53 20.33
N VAL A 133 -11.65 11.63 20.08
CA VAL A 133 -10.28 11.93 19.65
C VAL A 133 -10.00 11.23 18.33
N ASP A 134 -9.64 11.99 17.31
CA ASP A 134 -9.29 11.45 16.00
C ASP A 134 -7.79 11.08 15.94
N PHE A 135 -7.49 9.80 15.82
CA PHE A 135 -6.12 9.31 15.61
C PHE A 135 -5.79 9.09 14.12
N THR A 136 -6.70 9.45 13.20
CA THR A 136 -6.50 9.29 11.75
C THR A 136 -5.86 10.51 11.08
N LEU A 137 -5.65 11.60 11.83
CA LEU A 137 -5.15 12.90 11.34
C LEU A 137 -6.08 13.56 10.30
N GLN A 138 -7.35 13.13 10.21
CA GLN A 138 -8.34 13.68 9.29
C GLN A 138 -9.12 14.83 9.92
N LYS A 139 -9.18 14.90 11.25
CA LYS A 139 -9.88 15.95 12.01
C LYS A 139 -8.96 16.58 13.04
N SER A 140 -9.22 17.84 13.35
CA SER A 140 -8.54 18.56 14.43
C SER A 140 -9.03 18.06 15.79
N ASN A 141 -8.09 17.91 16.72
CA ASN A 141 -8.31 17.56 18.13
C ASN A 141 -8.09 18.77 19.06
N ALA A 142 -8.18 20.00 18.55
CA ALA A 142 -7.98 21.21 19.36
C ALA A 142 -9.00 21.37 20.51
N HIS A 143 -10.14 20.67 20.45
CA HIS A 143 -11.16 20.65 21.51
C HIS A 143 -10.81 19.71 22.68
N VAL A 144 -9.83 18.82 22.49
CA VAL A 144 -9.51 17.77 23.47
C VAL A 144 -8.81 18.39 24.67
N VAL A 145 -9.32 18.09 25.87
CA VAL A 145 -8.74 18.57 27.13
C VAL A 145 -8.06 17.44 27.89
N LEU A 146 -6.84 17.71 28.39
CA LEU A 146 -6.06 16.76 29.18
C LEU A 146 -6.75 16.39 30.50
N LYS A 147 -6.79 15.10 30.83
CA LYS A 147 -7.36 14.57 32.08
C LYS A 147 -6.28 14.34 33.15
N GLN A 148 -6.73 14.26 34.41
CA GLN A 148 -5.83 14.10 35.56
C GLN A 148 -5.14 12.73 35.58
N GLY A 149 -5.81 11.66 35.12
CA GLY A 149 -5.28 10.30 35.20
C GLY A 149 -3.91 10.11 34.53
N ILE A 150 -3.66 10.76 33.38
CA ILE A 150 -2.35 10.68 32.73
C ILE A 150 -1.27 11.50 33.43
N LYS A 151 -1.66 12.59 34.11
CA LYS A 151 -0.73 13.40 34.93
C LYS A 151 -0.28 12.61 36.15
N ASP A 152 -1.21 11.92 36.81
CA ASP A 152 -0.92 11.05 37.95
C ASP A 152 0.00 9.89 37.53
N TRP A 153 -0.31 9.24 36.40
CA TRP A 153 0.54 8.20 35.82
C TRP A 153 1.96 8.69 35.50
N ALA A 154 2.08 9.89 34.90
CA ALA A 154 3.37 10.48 34.59
C ALA A 154 4.17 10.83 35.85
N LEU A 155 3.51 11.35 36.89
CA LEU A 155 4.16 11.70 38.15
C LEU A 155 4.62 10.45 38.92
N ASP A 156 3.80 9.40 38.98
CA ASP A 156 4.20 8.11 39.54
C ASP A 156 5.40 7.51 38.78
N THR A 157 5.40 7.63 37.45
CA THR A 157 6.52 7.19 36.59
C THR A 157 7.78 8.02 36.84
N TYR A 158 7.65 9.33 37.04
CA TYR A 158 8.76 10.21 37.40
C TYR A 158 9.36 9.82 38.75
N HIS A 159 8.55 9.62 39.79
CA HIS A 159 9.04 9.18 41.09
C HIS A 159 9.74 7.82 41.03
N TRP A 160 9.19 6.88 40.26
CA TRP A 160 9.85 5.60 39.99
C TRP A 160 11.23 5.77 39.33
N ALA A 161 11.33 6.64 38.32
CA ALA A 161 12.58 6.96 37.64
C ALA A 161 13.59 7.63 38.60
N CYS A 162 13.14 8.60 39.40
CA CYS A 162 13.96 9.29 40.39
C CYS A 162 14.51 8.32 41.45
N GLY A 163 13.69 7.39 41.93
CA GLY A 163 14.12 6.38 42.90
C GLY A 163 15.21 5.46 42.34
N ARG A 164 15.30 5.33 41.01
CA ARG A 164 16.27 4.45 40.35
C ARG A 164 17.56 5.16 39.93
N TRP A 165 17.45 6.37 39.40
CA TRP A 165 18.59 7.10 38.82
C TRP A 165 18.97 8.38 39.56
N GLY A 166 18.17 8.84 40.51
CA GLY A 166 18.30 10.17 41.12
C GLY A 166 17.65 11.24 40.24
N ALA A 167 16.92 12.17 40.85
CA ALA A 167 16.22 13.23 40.12
C ALA A 167 17.20 14.13 39.36
N GLU A 168 18.39 14.37 39.93
CA GLU A 168 19.46 15.17 39.34
C GLU A 168 20.12 14.53 38.11
N ASN A 169 19.90 13.25 37.86
CA ASN A 169 20.44 12.53 36.71
C ASN A 169 19.39 12.29 35.61
N ILE A 170 18.14 12.70 35.83
CA ILE A 170 17.09 12.77 34.80
C ILE A 170 17.15 14.15 34.17
N ILE A 171 17.69 14.23 32.96
CA ILE A 171 17.89 15.51 32.25
C ILE A 171 16.70 15.89 31.37
N GLY A 172 15.84 14.93 31.03
CA GLY A 172 14.59 15.13 30.30
C GLY A 172 13.52 14.14 30.77
N PHE A 173 12.28 14.63 30.91
CA PHE A 173 11.10 13.83 31.23
C PHE A 173 9.91 14.41 30.48
N ASP A 174 9.77 14.00 29.22
CA ASP A 174 8.89 14.61 28.24
C ASP A 174 7.68 13.69 28.01
N VAL A 175 6.46 14.22 28.16
CA VAL A 175 5.22 13.47 28.01
C VAL A 175 4.53 13.87 26.72
N HIS A 176 4.46 12.91 25.79
CA HIS A 176 3.90 13.11 24.47
C HIS A 176 2.48 12.59 24.38
N LEU A 177 1.60 13.49 23.94
CA LEU A 177 0.16 13.32 23.79
C LEU A 177 -0.31 13.74 22.40
N ASP A 178 0.63 14.09 21.53
CA ASP A 178 0.46 14.48 20.13
C ASP A 178 0.72 13.33 19.15
N GLU A 179 0.95 12.10 19.64
CA GLU A 179 1.15 10.90 18.81
C GLU A 179 -0.01 9.90 18.96
N THR A 180 0.12 8.71 18.37
CA THR A 180 -0.91 7.66 18.43
C THR A 180 -1.19 7.19 19.86
N THR A 181 -0.15 6.92 20.64
CA THR A 181 -0.29 6.43 22.03
C THR A 181 0.49 7.34 22.97
N PRO A 182 -0.12 7.79 24.10
CA PRO A 182 0.61 8.53 25.10
C PRO A 182 1.85 7.78 25.57
N HIS A 183 2.97 8.49 25.67
CA HIS A 183 4.22 7.92 26.16
C HIS A 183 5.10 8.99 26.77
N ILE A 184 6.05 8.55 27.58
CA ILE A 184 7.03 9.38 28.26
C ILE A 184 8.39 9.06 27.65
N GLN A 185 9.15 10.09 27.30
CA GLN A 185 10.56 9.99 26.97
C GLN A 185 11.38 10.48 28.16
N ILE A 186 12.20 9.60 28.71
CA ILE A 186 13.08 9.87 29.84
C ILE A 186 14.51 9.84 29.33
N GLN A 187 15.23 10.95 29.51
CA GLN A 187 16.65 11.02 29.21
C GLN A 187 17.44 11.03 30.52
N THR A 188 18.28 10.02 30.73
CA THR A 188 19.02 9.85 31.99
C THR A 188 20.53 9.70 31.79
N ILE A 189 21.31 10.02 32.82
CA ILE A 189 22.75 9.83 32.90
C ILE A 189 23.04 8.66 33.86
N PRO A 190 23.74 7.59 33.42
CA PRO A 190 24.03 6.45 34.28
C PRO A 190 25.13 6.81 35.28
N VAL A 191 24.75 7.28 36.46
CA VAL A 191 25.67 7.60 37.56
C VAL A 191 25.70 6.46 38.58
N ALA A 192 26.91 6.04 38.94
CA ALA A 192 27.13 5.07 40.01
C ALA A 192 28.17 5.58 41.00
N LYS A 193 28.04 5.16 42.27
CA LYS A 193 29.10 5.37 43.27
C LYS A 193 30.27 4.45 42.95
N THR A 194 31.43 5.05 42.73
CA THR A 194 32.66 4.33 42.40
C THR A 194 33.77 4.71 43.36
N LYS A 195 34.52 3.70 43.84
CA LYS A 195 35.76 3.95 44.57
C LYS A 195 36.75 4.64 43.62
N ALA A 196 37.35 5.74 44.07
CA ALA A 196 38.33 6.48 43.26
C ALA A 196 39.45 5.55 42.73
N ARG A 197 39.86 5.75 41.46
CA ARG A 197 40.98 5.02 40.84
C ARG A 197 42.30 5.43 41.53
N GLY A 198 43.19 4.45 41.78
CA GLY A 198 44.47 4.65 42.48
C GLY A 198 44.68 3.66 43.63
N ARG A 199 45.81 3.73 44.34
CA ARG A 199 46.04 2.96 45.57
C ARG A 199 45.33 3.63 46.74
N ALA A 200 44.74 2.85 47.66
CA ALA A 200 44.24 3.40 48.92
C ALA A 200 45.41 4.06 49.64
N SER A 201 45.24 5.30 50.11
CA SER A 201 46.31 5.99 50.82
C SER A 201 46.45 5.37 52.21
N ALA A 202 47.64 4.86 52.52
CA ALA A 202 47.96 4.45 53.88
C ALA A 202 48.16 5.69 54.75
N LYS A 203 47.47 5.73 55.89
CA LYS A 203 47.74 6.69 56.97
C LYS A 203 48.42 5.94 58.12
N TYR A 204 49.20 6.66 58.91
CA TYR A 204 49.94 6.12 60.04
C TYR A 204 49.38 6.77 61.30
N VAL A 205 48.76 5.98 62.17
CA VAL A 205 48.09 6.45 63.40
C VAL A 205 48.97 6.11 64.60
N HIS A 206 49.23 7.07 65.48
CA HIS A 206 50.06 6.83 66.67
C HIS A 206 49.37 5.83 67.62
N LYS A 207 50.14 4.92 68.23
CA LYS A 207 49.64 3.85 69.10
C LYS A 207 48.91 4.40 70.33
N ASP A 208 49.49 5.41 70.97
CA ASP A 208 48.98 5.98 72.23
C ASP A 208 48.06 7.20 72.04
N ASP A 209 48.17 7.89 70.88
CA ASP A 209 47.42 9.11 70.58
C ASP A 209 46.77 8.97 69.21
N LYS A 210 45.55 8.44 69.20
CA LYS A 210 44.81 8.16 67.96
C LYS A 210 44.45 9.43 67.16
N SER A 211 44.63 10.63 67.73
CA SER A 211 44.42 11.91 67.01
C SER A 211 45.60 12.27 66.10
N ARG A 212 46.79 11.71 66.37
CA ARG A 212 48.00 11.91 65.58
C ARG A 212 48.03 10.98 64.37
N ILE A 213 47.61 11.54 63.23
CA ILE A 213 47.49 10.83 61.96
C ILE A 213 48.44 11.44 60.93
N LEU A 214 49.37 10.64 60.40
CA LEU A 214 50.35 11.06 59.40
C LEU A 214 50.08 10.44 58.03
N SER A 215 50.36 11.18 56.97
CA SER A 215 50.48 10.61 55.63
C SER A 215 51.76 9.76 55.52
N GLN A 216 51.82 8.88 54.51
CA GLN A 216 53.04 8.11 54.23
C GLN A 216 54.28 8.99 54.00
N LYS A 217 54.11 10.18 53.40
CA LYS A 217 55.22 11.12 53.18
C LYS A 217 55.72 11.73 54.48
N GLU A 218 54.83 12.08 55.40
CA GLU A 218 55.18 12.65 56.71
C GLU A 218 55.81 11.60 57.63
N TRP A 219 55.25 10.38 57.66
CA TRP A 219 55.83 9.27 58.42
C TRP A 219 57.26 8.92 57.95
N LYS A 220 57.52 8.95 56.64
CA LYS A 220 58.87 8.76 56.07
C LYS A 220 59.86 9.88 56.41
N LYS A 221 59.41 11.05 56.87
CA LYS A 221 60.29 12.14 57.30
C LYS A 221 60.67 12.04 58.78
N LEU A 222 60.01 11.18 59.56
CA LEU A 222 60.35 10.96 60.97
C LEU A 222 61.61 10.10 61.14
N PRO A 223 62.37 10.28 62.24
CA PRO A 223 63.42 9.36 62.68
C PRO A 223 62.89 7.93 62.87
N GLU A 224 63.73 6.93 62.61
CA GLU A 224 63.34 5.52 62.57
C GLU A 224 62.83 5.01 63.92
N GLU A 225 63.38 5.52 65.01
CA GLU A 225 63.02 5.20 66.39
C GLU A 225 61.56 5.56 66.67
N ILE A 226 61.08 6.68 66.11
CA ILE A 226 59.73 7.23 66.34
C ILE A 226 58.71 6.60 65.39
N ARG A 227 59.14 6.12 64.21
CA ARG A 227 58.24 5.47 63.23
C ARG A 227 57.54 4.24 63.79
N SER A 228 58.21 3.52 64.71
CA SER A 228 57.70 2.31 65.38
C SER A 228 56.46 2.58 66.25
N ASN A 229 56.22 3.85 66.63
CA ASN A 229 55.08 4.27 67.44
C ASN A 229 53.80 4.48 66.60
N PHE A 230 53.87 4.35 65.28
CA PHE A 230 52.71 4.49 64.41
C PHE A 230 52.31 3.15 63.77
N VAL A 231 51.01 2.87 63.73
CA VAL A 231 50.43 1.71 63.05
C VAL A 231 49.94 2.15 61.68
N ARG A 232 50.30 1.38 60.64
CA ARG A 232 49.77 1.59 59.29
C ARG A 232 48.29 1.20 59.26
N THR A 233 47.44 2.15 58.90
CA THR A 233 46.01 1.95 58.68
C THR A 233 45.69 2.28 57.22
N GLU A 234 44.98 1.39 56.55
CA GLU A 234 44.48 1.68 55.21
C GLU A 234 43.19 2.47 55.32
N VAL A 235 43.15 3.65 54.69
CA VAL A 235 41.92 4.43 54.60
C VAL A 235 41.11 3.89 53.45
N GLU A 236 39.82 3.59 53.70
CA GLU A 236 38.91 3.25 52.62
C GLU A 236 38.90 4.34 51.57
N ARG A 237 38.91 3.94 50.29
CA ARG A 237 38.90 4.89 49.19
C ARG A 237 37.60 5.66 49.24
N ARG A 238 37.68 6.99 49.14
CA ARG A 238 36.51 7.84 48.98
C ARG A 238 35.69 7.34 47.80
N GLU A 239 34.40 7.14 48.05
CA GLU A 239 33.42 6.93 47.01
C GLU A 239 33.15 8.26 46.33
N LYS A 240 33.15 8.26 45.01
CA LYS A 240 32.74 9.39 44.19
C LYS A 240 31.66 8.95 43.23
N GLU A 241 30.72 9.84 42.95
CA GLU A 241 29.80 9.63 41.84
C GLU A 241 30.56 9.77 40.54
N SER A 242 30.32 8.85 39.62
CA SER A 242 30.90 8.92 38.29
C SER A 242 30.03 8.21 37.28
N VAL A 243 30.07 8.69 36.04
CA VAL A 243 29.38 8.09 34.90
C VAL A 243 29.87 6.65 34.68
N SER A 244 28.95 5.70 34.73
CA SER A 244 29.24 4.28 34.52
C SER A 244 27.98 3.52 34.10
N TYR A 245 27.77 3.38 32.79
CA TYR A 245 26.72 2.52 32.24
C TYR A 245 26.78 1.09 32.81
N ALA A 246 27.98 0.50 32.84
CA ALA A 246 28.18 -0.87 33.30
C ALA A 246 27.72 -1.10 34.75
N ARG A 247 27.88 -0.11 35.65
CA ARG A 247 27.45 -0.26 37.04
C ARG A 247 25.97 0.00 37.27
N VAL A 248 25.35 0.84 36.44
CA VAL A 248 23.91 1.14 36.55
C VAL A 248 23.07 0.08 35.85
N TRP A 249 23.53 -0.38 34.68
CA TRP A 249 22.76 -1.25 33.80
C TRP A 249 23.26 -2.69 33.77
N GLY A 250 24.56 -2.93 33.95
CA GLY A 250 25.15 -4.26 33.98
C GLY A 250 26.49 -4.33 33.26
N GLU A 251 27.44 -5.10 33.80
CA GLU A 251 28.81 -5.19 33.27
C GLU A 251 28.92 -6.06 32.02
N ASP A 252 27.93 -6.93 31.78
CA ASP A 252 27.84 -7.80 30.62
C ASP A 252 26.40 -7.86 30.07
N LYS A 253 26.22 -8.45 28.89
CA LYS A 253 24.92 -8.53 28.21
C LYS A 253 23.84 -9.25 29.02
N TYR A 254 24.20 -10.23 29.84
CA TYR A 254 23.26 -10.97 30.68
C TYR A 254 22.87 -10.15 31.92
N ALA A 255 23.82 -9.41 32.51
CA ALA A 255 23.55 -8.46 33.57
C ALA A 255 22.60 -7.34 33.10
N VAL A 256 22.83 -6.79 31.91
CA VAL A 256 21.91 -5.82 31.27
C VAL A 256 20.51 -6.43 31.10
N GLY A 257 20.43 -7.66 30.58
CA GLY A 257 19.15 -8.37 30.44
C GLY A 257 18.43 -8.55 31.78
N ARG A 258 19.15 -8.90 32.87
CA ARG A 258 18.58 -9.01 34.22
C ARG A 258 18.09 -7.66 34.73
N THR A 259 18.83 -6.58 34.51
CA THR A 259 18.42 -5.24 34.90
C THR A 259 17.15 -4.81 34.19
N TYR A 260 17.04 -5.05 32.88
CA TYR A 260 15.82 -4.77 32.12
C TYR A 260 14.64 -5.60 32.64
N TYR A 261 14.85 -6.90 32.84
CA TYR A 261 13.82 -7.78 33.39
C TYR A 261 13.31 -7.30 34.76
N GLN A 262 14.22 -6.94 35.65
CA GLN A 262 13.87 -6.41 36.98
C GLN A 262 13.15 -5.07 36.86
N MET A 263 13.61 -4.19 35.97
CA MET A 263 12.99 -2.89 35.72
C MET A 263 11.52 -3.02 35.29
N HIS A 264 11.18 -3.95 34.40
CA HIS A 264 9.79 -4.21 34.03
C HIS A 264 8.93 -4.71 35.21
N THR A 265 9.54 -5.53 36.08
CA THR A 265 8.87 -6.07 37.28
C THR A 265 8.64 -4.98 38.32
N ASP A 266 9.67 -4.18 38.61
CA ASP A 266 9.62 -3.06 39.53
C ASP A 266 8.59 -2.02 39.08
N TYR A 267 8.60 -1.68 37.78
CA TYR A 267 7.66 -0.71 37.23
C TYR A 267 6.21 -1.19 37.33
N TYR A 268 5.93 -2.46 37.03
CA TYR A 268 4.61 -3.03 37.23
C TYR A 268 4.16 -2.92 38.69
N ASN A 269 5.02 -3.37 39.62
CA ASN A 269 4.72 -3.38 41.05
C ASN A 269 4.56 -1.99 41.67
N GLN A 270 5.23 -0.96 41.14
CA GLN A 270 5.22 0.39 41.71
C GLN A 270 4.25 1.34 41.00
N VAL A 271 4.04 1.15 39.69
CA VAL A 271 3.28 2.06 38.82
C VAL A 271 2.23 1.30 38.02
N GLY A 272 2.63 0.37 37.15
CA GLY A 272 1.77 -0.22 36.12
C GLY A 272 0.44 -0.78 36.63
N HIS A 273 0.46 -1.58 37.70
CA HIS A 273 -0.75 -2.22 38.23
C HIS A 273 -1.80 -1.21 38.75
N LYS A 274 -1.37 -0.04 39.27
CA LYS A 274 -2.28 1.03 39.74
C LYS A 274 -3.19 1.55 38.63
N TYR A 275 -2.72 1.49 37.39
CA TYR A 275 -3.41 2.00 36.21
C TYR A 275 -4.01 0.88 35.34
N GLY A 276 -4.03 -0.35 35.83
CA GLY A 276 -4.55 -1.51 35.09
C GLY A 276 -3.64 -1.96 33.94
N LEU A 277 -2.34 -1.68 34.03
CA LEU A 277 -1.33 -2.13 33.07
C LEU A 277 -0.54 -3.29 33.66
N GLU A 278 -0.72 -4.48 33.10
CA GLU A 278 0.02 -5.68 33.49
C GLU A 278 1.47 -5.67 33.01
N ARG A 279 2.29 -6.50 33.63
CA ARG A 279 3.68 -6.69 33.19
C ARG A 279 3.73 -7.31 31.79
N GLY A 280 4.71 -6.89 30.98
CA GLY A 280 5.03 -7.54 29.71
C GLY A 280 5.35 -9.04 29.87
N ASP A 281 5.04 -9.83 28.85
CA ASP A 281 5.29 -11.27 28.86
C ASP A 281 6.81 -11.55 28.99
N ASP A 282 7.17 -12.55 29.78
CA ASP A 282 8.55 -13.01 29.85
C ASP A 282 8.94 -13.73 28.55
N ILE A 283 9.82 -13.11 27.78
CA ILE A 283 10.34 -13.67 26.52
C ILE A 283 10.97 -15.06 26.77
N ALA A 284 11.57 -15.28 27.94
CA ALA A 284 12.16 -16.57 28.32
C ALA A 284 11.13 -17.66 28.60
N LEU A 285 9.84 -17.33 28.68
CA LEU A 285 8.73 -18.26 28.83
C LEU A 285 7.92 -18.45 27.55
N LEU A 286 8.17 -17.65 26.50
CA LEU A 286 7.48 -17.78 25.22
C LEU A 286 7.97 -19.00 24.42
N PRO A 287 7.11 -19.63 23.60
CA PRO A 287 7.50 -20.65 22.64
C PRO A 287 8.56 -20.12 21.64
N GLY A 288 9.43 -21.00 21.13
CA GLY A 288 10.54 -20.60 20.25
C GLY A 288 10.11 -19.90 18.96
N GLU A 289 8.92 -20.18 18.44
CA GLU A 289 8.32 -19.48 17.29
C GLU A 289 7.91 -18.04 17.65
N GLU A 290 7.18 -17.85 18.76
CA GLU A 290 6.78 -16.52 19.23
C GLU A 290 7.99 -15.64 19.63
N ARG A 291 9.06 -16.23 20.15
CA ARG A 291 10.32 -15.50 20.40
C ARG A 291 10.93 -14.93 19.12
N ARG A 292 10.84 -15.67 18.01
CA ARG A 292 11.33 -15.22 16.69
C ARG A 292 10.41 -14.18 16.07
N GLU A 293 9.11 -14.27 16.32
CA GLU A 293 8.12 -13.30 15.86
C GLU A 293 8.12 -11.98 16.64
N ARG A 294 8.58 -11.98 17.91
CA ARG A 294 8.70 -10.76 18.75
C ARG A 294 10.08 -10.09 18.70
N VAL A 295 10.97 -10.51 17.79
CA VAL A 295 12.18 -9.73 17.46
C VAL A 295 11.74 -8.34 17.01
N HIS A 296 12.38 -7.28 17.50
CA HIS A 296 12.05 -5.89 17.15
C HIS A 296 11.81 -5.73 15.65
N LYS A 297 10.53 -5.70 15.27
CA LYS A 297 10.08 -5.38 13.93
C LYS A 297 10.24 -3.88 13.78
N ASN A 298 10.94 -3.44 12.72
CA ASN A 298 11.00 -2.01 12.43
C ASN A 298 9.56 -1.48 12.23
N LYS A 299 9.35 -0.20 12.53
CA LYS A 299 8.06 0.49 12.57
C LYS A 299 7.20 0.22 11.32
N ALA A 300 7.83 0.19 10.13
CA ALA A 300 7.17 -0.15 8.86
C ALA A 300 6.57 -1.56 8.82
N VAL A 301 7.23 -2.54 9.44
CA VAL A 301 6.74 -3.93 9.52
C VAL A 301 5.55 -4.03 10.47
N LEU A 302 5.57 -3.29 11.58
CA LEU A 302 4.43 -3.26 12.52
C LEU A 302 3.20 -2.61 11.88
N GLU A 303 3.38 -1.53 11.11
CA GLU A 303 2.28 -0.87 10.40
C GLU A 303 1.73 -1.74 9.27
N ALA A 304 2.59 -2.43 8.51
CA ALA A 304 2.14 -3.40 7.51
C ALA A 304 1.35 -4.56 8.15
N GLU A 305 1.77 -5.04 9.32
CA GLU A 305 1.03 -6.07 10.07
C GLU A 305 -0.31 -5.56 10.60
N ARG A 306 -0.39 -4.31 11.06
CA ARG A 306 -1.65 -3.68 11.47
C ARG A 306 -2.61 -3.59 10.28
N GLN A 307 -2.14 -3.08 9.14
CA GLN A 307 -2.94 -2.98 7.92
C GLN A 307 -3.40 -4.34 7.41
N ALA A 308 -2.54 -5.35 7.47
CA ALA A 308 -2.90 -6.73 7.13
C ALA A 308 -3.98 -7.29 8.06
N LYS A 309 -3.88 -7.05 9.38
CA LYS A 309 -4.90 -7.48 10.35
C LYS A 309 -6.24 -6.79 10.10
N ASP A 310 -6.24 -5.48 9.85
CA ASP A 310 -7.45 -4.72 9.55
C ASP A 310 -8.08 -5.19 8.23
N ALA A 311 -7.27 -5.49 7.21
CA ALA A 311 -7.73 -6.06 5.95
C ALA A 311 -8.39 -7.43 6.16
N ILE A 312 -7.78 -8.32 6.95
CA ILE A 312 -8.36 -9.63 7.28
C ILE A 312 -9.72 -9.47 7.98
N VAL A 313 -9.83 -8.56 8.95
CA VAL A 313 -11.10 -8.31 9.65
C VAL A 313 -12.18 -7.82 8.68
N ARG A 314 -11.84 -6.91 7.75
CA ARG A 314 -12.77 -6.44 6.71
C ARG A 314 -13.21 -7.57 5.79
N THR A 315 -12.27 -8.39 5.29
CA THR A 315 -12.58 -9.55 4.45
C THR A 315 -13.47 -10.55 5.17
N GLN A 316 -13.27 -10.72 6.48
CA GLN A 316 -14.07 -11.66 7.27
C GLN A 316 -15.52 -11.16 7.46
N MET A 317 -15.72 -9.86 7.74
CA MET A 317 -17.05 -9.26 7.76
C MET A 317 -17.76 -9.35 6.41
N GLU A 318 -17.03 -9.14 5.30
CA GLU A 318 -17.60 -9.27 3.96
C GLU A 318 -17.96 -10.71 3.62
N LYS A 319 -17.16 -11.68 4.06
CA LYS A 319 -17.48 -13.11 3.95
C LYS A 319 -18.77 -13.45 4.70
N GLU A 320 -18.94 -12.99 5.95
CA GLU A 320 -20.16 -13.21 6.74
C GLU A 320 -21.41 -12.61 6.05
N ARG A 321 -21.26 -11.42 5.46
CA ARG A 321 -22.31 -10.79 4.65
C ARG A 321 -22.67 -11.62 3.41
N LEU A 322 -21.67 -12.12 2.69
CA LEU A 322 -21.88 -12.98 1.52
C LEU A 322 -22.51 -14.33 1.89
N GLU A 323 -22.13 -14.93 3.03
CA GLU A 323 -22.78 -16.14 3.54
C GLU A 323 -24.25 -15.89 3.87
N SER A 324 -24.57 -14.76 4.51
CA SER A 324 -25.96 -14.37 4.79
C SER A 324 -26.78 -14.18 3.50
N GLN A 325 -26.19 -13.60 2.45
CA GLN A 325 -26.85 -13.47 1.15
C GLN A 325 -27.04 -14.82 0.45
N LYS A 326 -26.05 -15.72 0.57
CA LYS A 326 -26.13 -17.07 0.02
C LYS A 326 -27.26 -17.87 0.66
N GLU A 327 -27.43 -17.80 1.97
CA GLU A 327 -28.55 -18.45 2.68
C GLU A 327 -29.89 -17.92 2.21
N LYS A 328 -30.03 -16.60 2.03
CA LYS A 328 -31.24 -16.00 1.48
C LYS A 328 -31.55 -16.49 0.07
N MET A 329 -30.57 -16.47 -0.84
CA MET A 329 -30.74 -17.02 -2.20
C MET A 329 -31.09 -18.51 -2.19
N ALA A 330 -30.52 -19.30 -1.25
CA ALA A 330 -30.85 -20.72 -1.12
C ALA A 330 -32.31 -20.94 -0.70
N SER A 331 -32.85 -20.09 0.20
CA SER A 331 -34.28 -20.13 0.56
C SER A 331 -35.18 -19.77 -0.62
N GLU A 332 -34.83 -18.73 -1.38
CA GLU A 332 -35.57 -18.32 -2.59
C GLU A 332 -35.57 -19.42 -3.66
N VAL A 333 -34.43 -20.11 -3.85
CA VAL A 333 -34.33 -21.26 -4.77
C VAL A 333 -35.18 -22.44 -4.30
N GLN A 334 -35.24 -22.72 -2.99
CA GLN A 334 -36.13 -23.75 -2.47
C GLN A 334 -37.61 -23.40 -2.69
N ASP A 335 -38.00 -22.14 -2.50
CA ASP A 335 -39.37 -21.69 -2.71
C ASP A 335 -39.75 -21.73 -4.20
N MET A 336 -38.85 -21.33 -5.10
CA MET A 336 -39.03 -21.50 -6.55
C MET A 336 -39.14 -22.97 -6.94
N LYS A 337 -38.38 -23.87 -6.30
CA LYS A 337 -38.46 -25.30 -6.56
C LYS A 337 -39.82 -25.88 -6.13
N LYS A 338 -40.34 -25.48 -4.97
CA LYS A 338 -41.70 -25.86 -4.52
C LYS A 338 -42.78 -25.32 -5.45
N GLN A 339 -42.64 -24.07 -5.91
CA GLN A 339 -43.56 -23.51 -6.90
C GLN A 339 -43.51 -24.27 -8.22
N LYS A 340 -42.31 -24.66 -8.67
CA LYS A 340 -42.14 -25.48 -9.88
C LYS A 340 -42.82 -26.84 -9.71
N GLU A 341 -42.60 -27.54 -8.60
CA GLU A 341 -43.25 -28.83 -8.31
C GLU A 341 -44.78 -28.68 -8.28
N TYR A 342 -45.30 -27.59 -7.69
CA TYR A 342 -46.74 -27.29 -7.70
C TYR A 342 -47.29 -27.02 -9.12
N LEU A 343 -46.53 -26.33 -9.97
CA LEU A 343 -46.90 -26.08 -11.36
C LEU A 343 -46.80 -27.35 -12.22
N GLU A 344 -45.81 -28.22 -11.98
CA GLU A 344 -45.69 -29.52 -12.62
C GLU A 344 -46.87 -30.42 -12.24
N GLU A 345 -47.25 -30.52 -10.96
CA GLU A 345 -48.46 -31.24 -10.53
C GLU A 345 -49.74 -30.65 -11.17
N HIS A 346 -49.83 -29.32 -11.29
CA HIS A 346 -50.96 -28.68 -11.95
C HIS A 346 -51.00 -28.97 -13.45
N ASN A 347 -49.83 -29.01 -14.11
CA ASN A 347 -49.70 -29.38 -15.50
C ASN A 347 -50.05 -30.85 -15.73
N ASP A 348 -49.57 -31.78 -14.89
CA ASP A 348 -49.93 -33.20 -14.96
C ASP A 348 -51.44 -33.39 -14.78
N LYS A 349 -52.05 -32.61 -13.89
CA LYS A 349 -53.50 -32.60 -13.68
C LYS A 349 -54.24 -32.04 -14.89
N LEU A 350 -53.75 -30.95 -15.48
CA LEU A 350 -54.29 -30.38 -16.71
C LEU A 350 -54.10 -31.35 -17.89
N GLU A 351 -52.99 -32.06 -17.97
CA GLU A 351 -52.69 -33.05 -19.00
C GLU A 351 -53.59 -34.28 -18.85
N GLY A 352 -53.86 -34.72 -17.61
CA GLY A 352 -54.88 -35.71 -17.31
C GLY A 352 -56.31 -35.24 -17.63
N GLU A 353 -56.63 -33.96 -17.35
CA GLU A 353 -57.90 -33.35 -17.77
C GLU A 353 -58.00 -33.21 -19.29
N ILE A 354 -56.90 -32.93 -19.98
CA ILE A 354 -56.80 -32.87 -21.44
C ILE A 354 -56.99 -34.27 -22.00
N GLN A 355 -56.31 -35.30 -21.49
CA GLN A 355 -56.51 -36.69 -21.91
C GLN A 355 -57.94 -37.16 -21.65
N ASN A 356 -58.54 -36.80 -20.52
CA ASN A 356 -59.91 -37.17 -20.21
C ASN A 356 -60.89 -36.40 -21.10
N LYS A 357 -60.61 -35.13 -21.40
CA LYS A 357 -61.33 -34.35 -22.41
C LYS A 357 -61.09 -34.85 -23.82
N GLU A 358 -59.92 -35.41 -24.14
CA GLU A 358 -59.59 -36.02 -25.42
C GLU A 358 -60.30 -37.36 -25.58
N GLN A 359 -60.34 -38.19 -24.54
CA GLN A 359 -61.14 -39.42 -24.52
C GLN A 359 -62.64 -39.10 -24.59
N HIS A 360 -63.09 -38.05 -23.87
CA HIS A 360 -64.45 -37.54 -23.98
C HIS A 360 -64.70 -36.92 -25.35
N LYS A 361 -63.73 -36.25 -25.94
CA LYS A 361 -63.74 -35.70 -27.31
C LYS A 361 -63.74 -36.82 -28.32
N GLU A 362 -63.08 -37.95 -28.11
CA GLU A 362 -63.05 -39.11 -28.99
C GLU A 362 -64.41 -39.85 -28.94
N ASN A 363 -65.00 -39.95 -27.74
CA ASN A 363 -66.37 -40.43 -27.53
C ASN A 363 -67.42 -39.46 -28.11
N LEU A 364 -67.19 -38.16 -27.93
CA LEU A 364 -67.97 -37.11 -28.54
C LEU A 364 -67.70 -37.03 -30.03
N GLU A 365 -66.53 -37.39 -30.57
CA GLU A 365 -66.13 -37.48 -31.99
C GLU A 365 -66.71 -38.73 -32.62
N GLY A 366 -66.97 -39.79 -31.86
CA GLY A 366 -67.86 -40.88 -32.28
C GLY A 366 -69.31 -40.40 -32.35
N SER A 367 -69.76 -39.61 -31.38
CA SER A 367 -71.10 -39.00 -31.36
C SER A 367 -71.24 -37.84 -32.36
N ILE A 368 -70.13 -37.17 -32.69
CA ILE A 368 -69.95 -36.05 -33.60
C ILE A 368 -69.66 -36.60 -34.97
N SER A 369 -69.07 -37.78 -35.18
CA SER A 369 -69.07 -38.45 -36.49
C SER A 369 -70.50 -38.87 -36.86
N GLN A 370 -71.31 -39.27 -35.86
CA GLN A 370 -72.76 -39.46 -36.03
C GLN A 370 -73.49 -38.13 -36.28
N LEU A 371 -73.17 -37.06 -35.54
CA LEU A 371 -73.74 -35.74 -35.79
C LEU A 371 -73.13 -35.00 -36.99
N GLU A 372 -71.96 -35.37 -37.51
CA GLU A 372 -71.24 -34.90 -38.70
C GLU A 372 -71.73 -35.70 -39.91
N GLU A 373 -72.22 -36.92 -39.77
CA GLU A 373 -73.15 -37.46 -40.78
C GLU A 373 -74.43 -36.61 -40.85
N TYR A 374 -74.96 -36.12 -39.71
CA TYR A 374 -76.14 -35.24 -39.68
C TYR A 374 -75.85 -33.75 -39.99
N ALA A 375 -74.63 -33.27 -39.80
CA ALA A 375 -74.21 -31.87 -39.91
C ALA A 375 -73.23 -31.62 -41.08
N ALA A 376 -72.50 -32.61 -41.60
CA ALA A 376 -71.94 -32.56 -42.96
C ALA A 376 -73.05 -32.60 -44.03
N ALA A 377 -74.29 -32.91 -43.64
CA ALA A 377 -75.47 -32.61 -44.44
C ALA A 377 -75.90 -31.13 -44.36
N LEU A 378 -75.53 -30.37 -43.31
CA LEU A 378 -76.24 -29.14 -42.94
C LEU A 378 -75.40 -28.02 -42.26
N ASP A 379 -74.07 -27.91 -42.43
CA ASP A 379 -73.23 -26.88 -41.78
C ASP A 379 -73.55 -25.43 -42.23
N ILE A 380 -74.61 -24.86 -41.63
CA ILE A 380 -75.19 -23.54 -41.92
C ILE A 380 -75.13 -22.70 -40.64
N LYS A 381 -74.61 -21.46 -40.74
CA LYS A 381 -74.66 -20.47 -39.65
C LYS A 381 -76.07 -19.92 -39.47
N GLU A 382 -76.48 -19.66 -38.23
CA GLU A 382 -77.83 -19.20 -37.86
C GLU A 382 -78.23 -17.86 -38.54
N GLU A 383 -77.23 -17.04 -38.87
CA GLU A 383 -77.34 -15.75 -39.55
C GLU A 383 -77.62 -15.90 -41.07
N ASP A 384 -77.22 -17.04 -41.65
CA ASP A 384 -77.38 -17.39 -43.07
C ASP A 384 -78.57 -18.36 -43.31
N LEU A 385 -79.24 -18.81 -42.24
CA LEU A 385 -80.44 -19.68 -42.24
C LEU A 385 -81.76 -18.93 -42.42
N ILE A 386 -81.74 -17.62 -42.68
CA ILE A 386 -82.96 -16.81 -42.77
C ILE A 386 -83.68 -17.11 -44.09
N VAL A 387 -84.56 -18.12 -44.04
CA VAL A 387 -85.43 -18.51 -45.14
C VAL A 387 -86.38 -17.34 -45.46
N PRO A 388 -86.44 -16.86 -46.72
CA PRO A 388 -87.37 -15.81 -47.10
C PRO A 388 -88.81 -16.24 -46.77
N THR A 389 -89.53 -15.56 -45.88
CA THR A 389 -90.85 -16.05 -45.46
C THR A 389 -91.88 -16.02 -46.60
N LEU A 390 -92.51 -17.17 -46.89
CA LEU A 390 -93.60 -17.27 -47.86
C LEU A 390 -94.84 -16.53 -47.32
N LYS A 391 -95.08 -15.31 -47.80
CA LYS A 391 -96.22 -14.48 -47.38
C LYS A 391 -97.50 -14.99 -48.05
N THR A 392 -98.09 -16.06 -47.52
CA THR A 392 -99.37 -16.62 -47.98
C THR A 392 -100.59 -15.89 -47.42
N ASN A 393 -100.44 -15.27 -46.24
CA ASN A 393 -101.52 -14.54 -45.57
C ASN A 393 -102.22 -13.48 -46.46
N PRO A 394 -101.52 -12.67 -47.27
CA PRO A 394 -102.17 -11.71 -48.17
C PRO A 394 -102.96 -12.38 -49.30
N LEU A 395 -102.45 -13.49 -49.85
CA LEU A 395 -103.10 -14.23 -50.93
C LEU A 395 -104.37 -14.91 -50.44
N VAL A 396 -104.30 -15.59 -49.29
CA VAL A 396 -105.44 -16.25 -48.65
C VAL A 396 -106.48 -15.21 -48.24
N LYS A 397 -106.06 -14.07 -47.67
CA LYS A 397 -106.98 -12.98 -47.30
C LYS A 397 -107.72 -12.43 -48.51
N LYS A 398 -107.01 -12.16 -49.61
CA LYS A 398 -107.62 -11.68 -50.87
C LYS A 398 -108.68 -12.66 -51.40
N ALA A 399 -108.43 -13.96 -51.31
CA ALA A 399 -109.39 -14.98 -51.75
C ALA A 399 -110.60 -15.10 -50.81
N VAL A 400 -110.39 -15.01 -49.49
CA VAL A 400 -111.48 -14.99 -48.50
C VAL A 400 -112.39 -13.78 -48.72
N ASP A 401 -111.82 -12.59 -48.92
CA ASP A 401 -112.57 -11.37 -49.18
C ASP A 401 -113.41 -11.50 -50.47
N ALA A 402 -112.85 -12.07 -51.54
CA ALA A 402 -113.56 -12.33 -52.79
C ALA A 402 -114.69 -13.37 -52.65
N ILE A 403 -114.49 -14.41 -51.83
CA ILE A 403 -115.55 -15.40 -51.51
C ILE A 403 -116.68 -14.73 -50.71
N LEU A 404 -116.34 -13.88 -49.74
CA LEU A 404 -117.35 -13.16 -48.95
C LEU A 404 -118.18 -12.22 -49.83
N GLU A 405 -117.57 -11.55 -50.81
CA GLU A 405 -118.28 -10.73 -51.80
C GLU A 405 -119.23 -11.56 -52.67
N GLU A 406 -118.78 -12.71 -53.18
CA GLU A 406 -119.65 -13.65 -53.90
C GLU A 406 -120.78 -14.18 -53.02
N LEU A 407 -120.50 -14.41 -51.72
CA LEU A 407 -121.50 -14.86 -50.77
C LEU A 407 -122.55 -13.78 -50.43
N GLY A 408 -122.21 -12.50 -50.58
CA GLY A 408 -123.11 -11.37 -50.37
C GLY A 408 -124.18 -11.18 -51.45
N LYS A 409 -124.05 -11.82 -52.63
CA LYS A 409 -125.03 -11.68 -53.72
C LYS A 409 -126.39 -12.27 -53.31
N PRO A 410 -127.52 -11.57 -53.52
CA PRO A 410 -128.85 -12.01 -53.06
C PRO A 410 -129.36 -13.23 -53.84
N ILE A 411 -130.21 -14.04 -53.19
CA ILE A 411 -130.80 -15.25 -53.77
C ILE A 411 -132.04 -14.87 -54.62
N PRO A 412 -132.09 -15.23 -55.92
CA PRO A 412 -133.25 -14.93 -56.77
C PRO A 412 -134.50 -15.75 -56.43
N THR A 413 -135.69 -15.16 -56.65
CA THR A 413 -136.99 -15.79 -56.35
C THR A 413 -137.38 -16.90 -57.34
N PHE A 414 -136.82 -16.90 -58.56
CA PHE A 414 -136.97 -17.93 -59.59
C PHE A 414 -135.59 -18.27 -60.19
N GLY A 415 -135.38 -19.49 -60.73
CA GLY A 415 -134.08 -19.88 -61.33
C GLY A 415 -132.98 -20.29 -60.33
N GLN A 416 -133.34 -20.64 -59.10
CA GLN A 416 -132.40 -20.93 -58.00
C GLN A 416 -131.41 -22.07 -58.26
N LYS A 417 -131.73 -22.98 -59.18
CA LYS A 417 -130.84 -24.09 -59.53
C LYS A 417 -129.63 -23.59 -60.34
N GLU A 418 -129.88 -22.81 -61.38
CA GLU A 418 -128.86 -22.20 -62.24
C GLU A 418 -128.02 -21.19 -61.44
N TRP A 419 -128.65 -20.39 -60.57
CA TRP A 419 -127.92 -19.48 -59.69
C TRP A 419 -126.97 -20.20 -58.71
N ARG A 420 -127.39 -21.34 -58.13
CA ARG A 420 -126.53 -22.14 -57.26
C ARG A 420 -125.35 -22.75 -58.02
N GLU A 421 -125.57 -23.17 -59.26
CA GLU A 421 -124.52 -23.70 -60.12
C GLU A 421 -123.51 -22.61 -60.53
N GLU A 422 -123.97 -21.44 -60.97
CA GLU A 422 -123.09 -20.32 -61.33
C GLU A 422 -122.32 -19.78 -60.12
N ARG A 423 -122.95 -19.68 -58.95
CA ARG A 423 -122.26 -19.28 -57.72
C ARG A 423 -121.23 -20.32 -57.26
N ARG A 424 -121.54 -21.61 -57.37
CA ARG A 424 -120.58 -22.70 -57.09
C ARG A 424 -119.41 -22.63 -58.07
N LYS A 425 -119.67 -22.30 -59.34
CA LYS A 425 -118.66 -22.13 -60.38
C LYS A 425 -117.76 -20.93 -60.09
N ALA A 426 -118.33 -19.78 -59.70
CA ALA A 426 -117.57 -18.58 -59.33
C ALA A 426 -116.65 -18.81 -58.11
N ILE A 427 -117.17 -19.40 -57.03
CA ILE A 427 -116.37 -19.74 -55.83
C ILE A 427 -115.27 -20.74 -56.19
N LYS A 428 -115.57 -21.74 -57.04
CA LYS A 428 -114.56 -22.70 -57.52
C LYS A 428 -113.45 -21.99 -58.31
N THR A 429 -113.78 -21.01 -59.15
CA THR A 429 -112.78 -20.21 -59.87
C THR A 429 -111.86 -19.46 -58.90
N ILE A 430 -112.41 -18.76 -57.90
CA ILE A 430 -111.61 -18.03 -56.89
C ILE A 430 -110.67 -18.98 -56.13
N LEU A 431 -111.14 -20.16 -55.73
CA LEU A 431 -110.29 -21.16 -55.06
C LEU A 431 -109.19 -21.70 -55.98
N THR A 432 -109.49 -21.85 -57.27
CA THR A 432 -108.51 -22.32 -58.27
C THR A 432 -107.43 -21.26 -58.50
N GLU A 433 -107.80 -19.99 -58.58
CA GLU A 433 -106.85 -18.87 -58.70
C GLU A 433 -105.95 -18.73 -57.46
N LEU A 434 -106.51 -18.87 -56.25
CA LEU A 434 -105.73 -18.92 -55.02
C LEU A 434 -104.72 -20.07 -55.05
N GLN A 435 -105.15 -21.26 -55.48
CA GLN A 435 -104.29 -22.44 -55.56
C GLN A 435 -103.12 -22.19 -56.52
N THR A 436 -103.37 -21.61 -57.69
CA THR A 436 -102.31 -21.26 -58.67
C THR A 436 -101.34 -20.23 -58.09
N ALA A 437 -101.84 -19.14 -57.50
CA ALA A 437 -100.99 -18.11 -56.91
C ALA A 437 -100.12 -18.63 -55.75
N LEU A 438 -100.64 -19.57 -54.95
CA LEU A 438 -99.87 -20.24 -53.90
C LEU A 438 -98.78 -21.15 -54.48
N MET A 439 -99.04 -21.84 -55.60
CA MET A 439 -98.04 -22.68 -56.26
C MET A 439 -96.90 -21.83 -56.87
N GLU A 440 -97.22 -20.74 -57.56
CA GLU A 440 -96.22 -19.84 -58.14
C GLU A 440 -95.34 -19.17 -57.07
N ALA A 441 -95.94 -18.70 -55.97
CA ALA A 441 -95.21 -18.14 -54.85
C ALA A 441 -94.26 -19.18 -54.22
N LYS A 442 -94.71 -20.44 -54.11
CA LYS A 442 -93.90 -21.55 -53.60
C LYS A 442 -92.72 -21.87 -54.53
N GLU A 443 -92.94 -21.88 -55.85
CA GLU A 443 -91.87 -22.12 -56.83
C GLU A 443 -90.80 -21.02 -56.81
N ALA A 444 -91.21 -19.75 -56.77
CA ALA A 444 -90.29 -18.62 -56.68
C ALA A 444 -89.44 -18.67 -55.40
N HIS A 445 -90.09 -18.93 -54.25
CA HIS A 445 -89.43 -19.10 -52.97
C HIS A 445 -88.41 -20.25 -52.98
N ASN A 446 -88.77 -21.41 -53.57
CA ASN A 446 -87.85 -22.54 -53.69
C ASN A 446 -86.61 -22.21 -54.55
N LYS A 447 -86.77 -21.38 -55.59
CA LYS A 447 -85.67 -20.95 -56.45
C LYS A 447 -84.69 -20.02 -55.72
N ASP A 448 -85.21 -19.13 -54.87
CA ASP A 448 -84.39 -18.23 -54.05
C ASP A 448 -83.58 -18.99 -53.00
N ILE A 449 -84.20 -19.99 -52.34
CA ILE A 449 -83.50 -20.92 -51.44
C ILE A 449 -82.34 -21.62 -52.17
N LEU A 450 -82.58 -22.14 -53.37
CA LEU A 450 -81.56 -22.86 -54.15
C LEU A 450 -80.37 -21.96 -54.51
N LYS A 451 -80.63 -20.68 -54.80
CA LYS A 451 -79.58 -19.70 -55.16
C LYS A 451 -78.71 -19.36 -53.95
N LEU A 452 -79.31 -19.19 -52.76
CA LEU A 452 -78.59 -18.96 -51.52
C LEU A 452 -77.67 -20.14 -51.18
N GLY A 453 -78.20 -21.37 -51.25
CA GLY A 453 -77.44 -22.59 -50.98
C GLY A 453 -76.21 -22.74 -51.86
N LYS A 454 -76.32 -22.45 -53.17
CA LYS A 454 -75.17 -22.50 -54.10
C LYS A 454 -74.08 -21.46 -53.77
N SER A 455 -74.47 -20.28 -53.29
CA SER A 455 -73.52 -19.21 -52.95
C SER A 455 -72.68 -19.57 -51.73
N ILE A 456 -73.31 -20.13 -50.70
CA ILE A 456 -72.65 -20.54 -49.46
C ILE A 456 -71.65 -21.68 -49.74
N PHE A 457 -72.06 -22.69 -50.50
CA PHE A 457 -71.21 -23.81 -50.90
C PHE A 457 -69.91 -23.37 -51.60
N ASN A 458 -69.99 -22.46 -52.56
CA ASN A 458 -68.83 -21.99 -53.30
C ASN A 458 -67.83 -21.21 -52.43
N LYS A 459 -68.31 -20.50 -51.40
CA LYS A 459 -67.45 -19.74 -50.49
C LYS A 459 -66.66 -20.67 -49.57
N ALA A 460 -67.33 -21.66 -48.98
CA ALA A 460 -66.71 -22.65 -48.09
C ALA A 460 -65.60 -23.45 -48.80
N MET A 461 -65.85 -23.89 -50.04
CA MET A 461 -64.86 -24.64 -50.83
C MET A 461 -63.59 -23.84 -51.14
N LYS A 462 -63.71 -22.52 -51.30
CA LYS A 462 -62.56 -21.65 -51.56
C LYS A 462 -61.68 -21.45 -50.33
N GLU A 463 -62.28 -21.31 -49.14
CA GLU A 463 -61.57 -21.14 -47.88
C GLU A 463 -60.84 -22.43 -47.46
N ALA A 464 -61.47 -23.60 -47.63
CA ALA A 464 -60.84 -24.90 -47.38
C ALA A 464 -59.61 -25.14 -48.28
N GLY A 465 -59.67 -24.76 -49.55
CA GLY A 465 -58.54 -24.88 -50.48
C GLY A 465 -57.31 -24.06 -50.05
N ALA A 466 -57.52 -22.86 -49.49
CA ALA A 466 -56.43 -22.00 -49.04
C ALA A 466 -55.69 -22.57 -47.81
N ILE A 467 -56.43 -23.17 -46.86
CA ILE A 467 -55.87 -23.78 -45.65
C ILE A 467 -55.05 -25.03 -46.00
N ILE A 468 -55.54 -25.87 -46.92
CA ILE A 468 -54.84 -27.07 -47.38
C ILE A 468 -53.49 -26.70 -48.02
N GLU A 469 -53.44 -25.62 -48.80
CA GLU A 469 -52.20 -25.18 -49.45
C GLU A 469 -51.19 -24.62 -48.43
N GLN A 470 -51.65 -23.86 -47.41
CA GLN A 470 -50.78 -23.40 -46.33
C GLN A 470 -50.17 -24.55 -45.53
N ASN A 471 -50.97 -25.58 -45.20
CA ASN A 471 -50.46 -26.75 -44.48
C ASN A 471 -49.41 -27.53 -45.29
N LYS A 472 -49.57 -27.64 -46.61
CA LYS A 472 -48.55 -28.24 -47.48
C LYS A 472 -47.24 -27.44 -47.49
N GLN A 473 -47.30 -26.12 -47.38
CA GLN A 473 -46.10 -25.27 -47.30
C GLN A 473 -45.38 -25.47 -45.96
N LEU A 474 -46.10 -25.48 -44.84
CA LEU A 474 -45.53 -25.71 -43.51
C LEU A 474 -44.87 -27.09 -43.38
N GLN A 475 -45.45 -28.13 -43.97
CA GLN A 475 -44.85 -29.47 -43.99
C GLN A 475 -43.50 -29.50 -44.74
N LYS A 476 -43.39 -28.78 -45.87
CA LYS A 476 -42.13 -28.66 -46.62
C LYS A 476 -41.05 -27.93 -45.82
N GLU A 477 -41.43 -26.88 -45.08
CA GLU A 477 -40.49 -26.12 -44.25
C GLU A 477 -39.99 -26.92 -43.04
N ASN A 478 -40.86 -27.67 -42.38
CA ASN A 478 -40.47 -28.56 -41.28
C ASN A 478 -39.50 -29.66 -41.74
N ALA A 479 -39.70 -30.23 -42.93
CA ALA A 479 -38.76 -31.20 -43.50
C ALA A 479 -37.36 -30.58 -43.70
N ARG A 480 -37.28 -29.36 -44.24
CA ARG A 480 -36.01 -28.64 -44.44
C ARG A 480 -35.28 -28.39 -43.12
N LEU A 481 -36.00 -27.91 -42.10
CA LEU A 481 -35.41 -27.63 -40.77
C LEU A 481 -34.91 -28.91 -40.07
N THR A 482 -35.53 -30.05 -40.34
CA THR A 482 -35.09 -31.35 -39.81
C THR A 482 -33.73 -31.75 -40.42
N GLU A 483 -33.57 -31.61 -41.74
CA GLU A 483 -32.30 -31.88 -42.42
C GLU A 483 -31.16 -30.97 -41.93
N GLU A 484 -31.43 -29.68 -41.73
CA GLU A 484 -30.44 -28.72 -41.23
C GLU A 484 -29.97 -29.07 -39.82
N ASN A 485 -30.91 -29.45 -38.94
CA ASN A 485 -30.58 -29.90 -37.59
C ASN A 485 -29.72 -31.17 -37.58
N ASP A 486 -29.97 -32.12 -38.49
CA ASP A 486 -29.15 -33.33 -38.60
C ASP A 486 -27.72 -33.03 -39.06
N VAL A 487 -27.54 -32.07 -39.97
CA VAL A 487 -26.21 -31.60 -40.37
C VAL A 487 -25.48 -30.95 -39.20
N LEU A 488 -26.17 -30.11 -38.42
CA LEU A 488 -25.58 -29.47 -37.23
C LEU A 488 -25.19 -30.50 -36.17
N ARG A 489 -26.03 -31.51 -35.92
CA ARG A 489 -25.72 -32.63 -35.01
C ARG A 489 -24.47 -33.38 -35.44
N LYS A 490 -24.32 -33.68 -36.72
CA LYS A 490 -23.10 -34.31 -37.27
C LYS A 490 -21.86 -33.43 -37.11
N ARG A 491 -21.98 -32.11 -37.31
CA ARG A 491 -20.88 -31.16 -37.08
C ARG A 491 -20.46 -31.10 -35.61
N ILE A 492 -21.42 -31.12 -34.69
CA ILE A 492 -21.16 -31.14 -33.25
C ILE A 492 -20.48 -32.46 -32.84
N ALA A 493 -20.93 -33.60 -33.38
CA ALA A 493 -20.32 -34.91 -33.11
C ALA A 493 -18.89 -35.07 -33.65
N LEU A 494 -18.49 -34.25 -34.64
CA LEU A 494 -17.12 -34.22 -35.18
C LEU A 494 -16.15 -33.37 -34.35
N ILE A 495 -16.64 -32.63 -33.34
CA ILE A 495 -15.80 -31.89 -32.41
C ILE A 495 -15.21 -32.89 -31.40
N ASP A 496 -13.93 -33.22 -31.54
CA ASP A 496 -13.22 -34.12 -30.63
C ASP A 496 -13.02 -33.45 -29.25
N GLU A 497 -13.89 -33.80 -28.30
CA GLU A 497 -13.81 -33.34 -26.91
C GLU A 497 -12.45 -33.65 -26.26
N ASN A 498 -11.76 -34.71 -26.70
CA ASN A 498 -10.43 -35.05 -26.20
C ASN A 498 -9.35 -34.10 -26.73
N ALA A 499 -9.52 -33.53 -27.93
CA ALA A 499 -8.63 -32.51 -28.47
C ALA A 499 -8.81 -31.17 -27.72
N ILE A 500 -10.05 -30.81 -27.41
CA ILE A 500 -10.37 -29.61 -26.60
C ILE A 500 -9.78 -29.75 -25.19
N THR A 501 -9.93 -30.91 -24.57
CA THR A 501 -9.38 -31.16 -23.23
C THR A 501 -7.86 -31.09 -23.22
N ARG A 502 -7.19 -31.71 -24.20
CA ARG A 502 -5.72 -31.62 -24.36
C ARG A 502 -5.23 -30.18 -24.57
N LEU A 503 -5.95 -29.38 -25.37
CA LEU A 503 -5.62 -27.97 -25.56
C LEU A 503 -5.80 -27.15 -24.28
N ARG A 504 -6.87 -27.43 -23.52
CA ARG A 504 -7.12 -26.79 -22.23
C ARG A 504 -6.03 -27.10 -21.22
N ASP A 505 -5.63 -28.36 -21.09
CA ASP A 505 -4.58 -28.78 -20.16
C ASP A 505 -3.23 -28.16 -20.54
N LYS A 506 -2.91 -28.12 -21.83
CA LYS A 506 -1.69 -27.45 -22.34
C LYS A 506 -1.69 -25.96 -21.99
N LYS A 507 -2.82 -25.28 -22.16
CA LYS A 507 -2.94 -23.86 -21.83
C LYS A 507 -2.89 -23.59 -20.33
N ASN A 508 -3.46 -24.45 -19.50
CA ASN A 508 -3.37 -24.36 -18.05
C ASN A 508 -1.93 -24.54 -17.55
N ALA A 509 -1.16 -25.46 -18.15
CA ALA A 509 0.26 -25.64 -17.84
C ALA A 509 1.08 -24.39 -18.21
N GLU A 510 0.84 -23.80 -19.38
CA GLU A 510 1.49 -22.56 -19.83
C GLU A 510 1.18 -21.37 -18.90
N ILE A 511 -0.08 -21.24 -18.46
CA ILE A 511 -0.48 -20.22 -17.48
C ILE A 511 0.27 -20.39 -16.16
N LYS A 512 0.40 -21.63 -15.67
CA LYS A 512 1.11 -21.93 -14.42
C LYS A 512 2.60 -21.56 -14.51
N GLU A 513 3.25 -21.89 -15.62
CA GLU A 513 4.66 -21.54 -15.85
C GLU A 513 4.87 -20.01 -15.87
N LEU A 514 3.98 -19.28 -16.56
CA LEU A 514 4.04 -17.82 -16.61
C LEU A 514 3.84 -17.19 -15.22
N GLN A 515 2.92 -17.71 -14.42
CA GLN A 515 2.71 -17.24 -13.04
C GLN A 515 3.95 -17.43 -12.17
N GLU A 516 4.65 -18.57 -12.27
CA GLU A 516 5.90 -18.80 -11.54
C GLU A 516 7.02 -17.83 -11.97
N ARG A 517 7.11 -17.54 -13.27
CA ARG A 517 8.09 -16.55 -13.79
C ARG A 517 7.80 -15.14 -13.30
N VAL A 518 6.53 -14.73 -13.26
CA VAL A 518 6.12 -13.42 -12.73
C VAL A 518 6.44 -13.32 -11.24
N GLY A 519 6.10 -14.33 -10.43
CA GLY A 519 6.41 -14.31 -8.99
C GLY A 519 7.92 -14.22 -8.69
N LYS A 520 8.77 -14.86 -9.51
CA LYS A 520 10.23 -14.70 -9.41
C LYS A 520 10.68 -13.28 -9.77
N ALA A 521 10.16 -12.71 -10.86
CA ALA A 521 10.49 -11.35 -11.28
C ALA A 521 10.05 -10.30 -10.24
N GLU A 522 8.86 -10.46 -9.64
CA GLU A 522 8.36 -9.59 -8.56
C GLU A 522 9.26 -9.67 -7.32
N SER A 523 9.67 -10.88 -6.93
CA SER A 523 10.59 -11.08 -5.79
C SER A 523 11.96 -10.42 -6.03
N GLU A 524 12.48 -10.49 -7.26
CA GLU A 524 13.71 -9.81 -7.65
C GLU A 524 13.55 -8.29 -7.70
N ALA A 525 12.42 -7.78 -8.21
CA ALA A 525 12.12 -6.35 -8.24
C ALA A 525 12.03 -5.77 -6.81
N VAL A 526 11.38 -6.47 -5.88
CA VAL A 526 11.32 -6.07 -4.46
C VAL A 526 12.72 -6.06 -3.84
N ARG A 527 13.54 -7.08 -4.09
CA ARG A 527 14.93 -7.11 -3.60
C ARG A 527 15.76 -5.95 -4.16
N SER A 528 15.61 -5.65 -5.45
CA SER A 528 16.28 -4.53 -6.10
C SER A 528 15.82 -3.18 -5.55
N GLY A 529 14.51 -3.00 -5.36
CA GLY A 529 13.91 -1.81 -4.76
C GLY A 529 14.41 -1.54 -3.34
N ASN A 530 14.48 -2.58 -2.51
CA ASN A 530 15.02 -2.47 -1.14
C ASN A 530 16.52 -2.08 -1.14
N LYS A 531 17.29 -2.59 -2.11
CA LYS A 531 18.69 -2.21 -2.27
C LYS A 531 18.82 -0.74 -2.71
N ALA A 532 18.04 -0.32 -3.71
CA ALA A 532 18.02 1.05 -4.19
C ALA A 532 17.61 2.04 -3.07
N TYR A 533 16.59 1.70 -2.28
CA TYR A 533 16.16 2.50 -1.14
C TYR A 533 17.26 2.63 -0.07
N SER A 534 17.95 1.54 0.24
CA SER A 534 19.06 1.56 1.19
C SER A 534 20.22 2.43 0.70
N GLU A 535 20.56 2.38 -0.59
CA GLU A 535 21.59 3.25 -1.16
C GLU A 535 21.14 4.72 -1.19
N HIS A 536 19.86 4.98 -1.46
CA HIS A 536 19.31 6.34 -1.41
C HIS A 536 19.40 6.95 -0.01
N GLN A 537 19.01 6.19 1.02
CA GLN A 537 19.14 6.65 2.42
C GLN A 537 20.60 6.91 2.82
N ARG A 538 21.54 6.09 2.36
CA ARG A 538 22.97 6.34 2.59
C ARG A 538 23.44 7.63 1.91
N ALA A 539 23.00 7.86 0.67
CA ALA A 539 23.33 9.07 -0.07
C ALA A 539 22.75 10.32 0.62
N GLU A 540 21.49 10.29 1.05
CA GLU A 540 20.85 11.40 1.77
C GLU A 540 21.52 11.67 3.12
N ASN A 541 21.88 10.63 3.87
CA ASN A 541 22.59 10.78 5.14
C ASN A 541 23.99 11.40 4.93
N ALA A 542 24.73 10.93 3.92
CA ALA A 542 26.01 11.52 3.56
C ALA A 542 25.86 12.99 3.12
N GLU A 543 24.82 13.32 2.36
CA GLU A 543 24.54 14.70 1.95
C GLU A 543 24.19 15.59 3.15
N SER A 544 23.38 15.10 4.09
CA SER A 544 23.04 15.83 5.32
C SER A 544 24.29 16.11 6.15
N GLN A 545 25.15 15.11 6.35
CA GLN A 545 26.41 15.27 7.08
C GLN A 545 27.34 16.30 6.43
N VAL A 546 27.42 16.32 5.09
CA VAL A 546 28.20 17.33 4.35
C VAL A 546 27.60 18.72 4.54
N ARG A 547 26.27 18.86 4.51
CA ARG A 547 25.60 20.15 4.75
C ARG A 547 25.86 20.67 6.16
N GLU A 548 25.74 19.82 7.17
CA GLU A 548 26.06 20.17 8.57
C GLU A 548 27.52 20.59 8.74
N MET A 549 28.47 19.91 8.08
CA MET A 549 29.88 20.31 8.10
C MET A 549 30.12 21.66 7.42
N LEU A 550 29.38 21.97 6.35
CA LEU A 550 29.47 23.26 5.64
C LEU A 550 28.74 24.41 6.35
N ASP A 551 27.93 24.13 7.37
CA ASP A 551 27.34 25.16 8.23
C ASP A 551 28.34 25.72 9.25
N ILE A 552 29.45 25.01 9.51
CA ILE A 552 30.55 25.51 10.35
C ILE A 552 31.31 26.62 9.57
N PRO A 553 31.31 27.89 10.03
CA PRO A 553 31.83 29.02 9.26
C PRO A 553 33.29 28.88 8.81
N GLU A 554 34.15 28.30 9.65
CA GLU A 554 35.57 28.07 9.36
C GLU A 554 35.76 27.00 8.28
N ILE A 555 34.96 25.94 8.31
CA ILE A 555 34.98 24.85 7.31
C ILE A 555 34.41 25.37 5.99
N LYS A 556 33.30 26.12 6.03
CA LYS A 556 32.71 26.78 4.87
C LYS A 556 33.70 27.68 4.15
N LYS A 557 34.39 28.54 4.89
CA LYS A 557 35.41 29.45 4.35
C LYS A 557 36.59 28.69 3.73
N THR A 558 37.01 27.60 4.37
CA THR A 558 38.09 26.74 3.87
C THR A 558 37.67 26.00 2.60
N TRP A 559 36.45 25.47 2.57
CA TRP A 559 35.86 24.81 1.41
C TRP A 559 35.69 25.76 0.23
N GLU A 560 35.13 26.95 0.45
CA GLU A 560 35.00 27.99 -0.57
C GLU A 560 36.36 28.40 -1.12
N SER A 561 37.39 28.54 -0.27
CA SER A 561 38.76 28.81 -0.70
C SER A 561 39.35 27.67 -1.54
N ILE A 562 39.13 26.40 -1.15
CA ILE A 562 39.56 25.22 -1.93
C ILE A 562 38.84 25.18 -3.29
N GLN A 563 37.54 25.46 -3.34
CA GLN A 563 36.79 25.52 -4.60
C GLN A 563 37.29 26.64 -5.51
N GLN A 564 37.56 27.83 -4.94
CA GLN A 564 38.15 28.95 -5.69
C GLN A 564 39.54 28.63 -6.22
N ASN A 565 40.40 27.99 -5.42
CA ASN A 565 41.74 27.57 -5.85
C ASN A 565 41.67 26.51 -6.95
N LYS A 566 40.75 25.54 -6.82
CA LYS A 566 40.53 24.51 -7.85
C LYS A 566 40.04 25.12 -9.17
N GLU A 567 39.13 26.08 -9.11
CA GLU A 567 38.63 26.79 -10.28
C GLU A 567 39.73 27.67 -10.92
N ALA A 568 40.53 28.36 -10.12
CA ALA A 568 41.68 29.13 -10.59
C ALA A 568 42.74 28.23 -11.25
N PHE A 569 43.04 27.09 -10.65
CA PHE A 569 43.98 26.11 -11.20
C PHE A 569 43.46 25.47 -12.49
N ARG A 570 42.15 25.18 -12.57
CA ARG A 570 41.52 24.70 -13.81
C ARG A 570 41.65 25.73 -14.94
N LYS A 571 41.36 27.00 -14.67
CA LYS A 571 41.58 28.09 -15.64
C LYS A 571 43.04 28.20 -16.06
N GLN A 572 43.97 27.94 -15.16
CA GLN A 572 45.41 27.92 -15.46
C GLN A 572 45.81 26.73 -16.34
N ILE A 573 45.25 25.54 -16.11
CA ILE A 573 45.40 24.37 -16.99
C ILE A 573 44.88 24.68 -18.38
N ASP A 574 43.67 25.24 -18.49
CA ASP A 574 43.07 25.60 -19.78
C ASP A 574 43.93 26.63 -20.52
N LYS A 575 44.52 27.58 -19.79
CA LYS A 575 45.45 28.55 -20.35
C LYS A 575 46.73 27.88 -20.86
N TRP A 576 47.37 27.02 -20.08
CA TRP A 576 48.56 26.28 -20.51
C TRP A 576 48.30 25.40 -21.74
N ILE A 577 47.14 24.74 -21.81
CA ILE A 577 46.75 23.97 -23.01
C ILE A 577 46.60 24.89 -24.21
N LYS A 578 45.92 26.05 -24.06
CA LYS A 578 45.75 27.02 -25.15
C LYS A 578 47.09 27.59 -25.62
N ASP A 579 47.95 28.00 -24.69
CA ASP A 579 49.28 28.55 -24.97
C ASP A 579 50.17 27.50 -25.66
N GLY A 580 50.12 26.24 -25.20
CA GLY A 580 50.82 25.11 -25.82
C GLY A 580 50.32 24.80 -27.23
N VAL A 581 49.00 24.74 -27.45
CA VAL A 581 48.40 24.55 -28.78
C VAL A 581 48.79 25.69 -29.72
N ALA A 582 48.74 26.94 -29.25
CA ALA A 582 49.14 28.11 -30.02
C ALA A 582 50.64 28.09 -30.36
N ALA A 583 51.51 27.69 -29.44
CA ALA A 583 52.94 27.55 -29.68
C ALA A 583 53.25 26.46 -30.73
N ILE A 584 52.57 25.31 -30.67
CA ILE A 584 52.70 24.25 -31.68
C ILE A 584 52.27 24.78 -33.06
N ARG A 585 51.13 25.48 -33.12
CA ARG A 585 50.63 26.03 -34.38
C ARG A 585 51.55 27.11 -34.96
N ASN A 586 52.04 28.04 -34.13
CA ASN A 586 52.95 29.10 -34.55
C ASN A 586 54.26 28.55 -35.08
N TYR A 587 54.77 27.44 -34.52
CA TYR A 587 55.92 26.74 -35.07
C TYR A 587 55.62 26.13 -36.45
N ALA A 588 54.44 25.54 -36.62
CA ALA A 588 54.02 24.96 -37.90
C ALA A 588 53.88 26.03 -39.02
N ASP A 589 53.39 27.22 -38.67
CA ASP A 589 53.30 28.40 -39.55
C ASP A 589 54.65 29.12 -39.76
N GLY A 590 55.63 28.85 -38.90
CA GLY A 590 56.91 29.54 -38.83
C GLY A 590 57.99 29.02 -39.78
N LYS A 591 59.04 29.84 -39.93
CA LYS A 591 60.26 29.51 -40.70
C LYS A 591 61.38 28.93 -39.84
N ASP A 592 61.18 28.83 -38.53
CA ASP A 592 62.19 28.38 -37.59
C ASP A 592 62.47 26.88 -37.73
N ASN A 593 63.71 26.50 -37.44
CA ASN A 593 64.16 25.10 -37.52
C ASN A 593 63.78 24.29 -36.27
N ASP A 594 63.57 24.95 -35.12
CA ASP A 594 63.18 24.34 -33.85
C ASP A 594 62.28 25.30 -33.04
N PHE A 595 61.64 24.80 -31.97
CA PHE A 595 60.89 25.65 -31.05
C PHE A 595 61.80 26.68 -30.41
N GLN A 596 61.42 27.96 -30.45
CA GLN A 596 62.08 28.99 -29.65
C GLN A 596 61.91 28.66 -28.17
N ALA A 597 62.84 29.08 -27.30
CA ALA A 597 62.83 28.72 -25.89
C ALA A 597 61.49 29.02 -25.18
N GLU A 598 60.86 30.16 -25.50
CA GLU A 598 59.54 30.52 -24.96
C GLU A 598 58.41 29.64 -25.49
N GLN A 599 58.44 29.29 -26.78
CA GLN A 599 57.47 28.39 -27.41
C GLN A 599 57.62 26.97 -26.85
N GLY A 600 58.85 26.47 -26.73
CA GLY A 600 59.13 25.14 -26.18
C GLY A 600 58.66 25.01 -24.73
N ASN A 601 58.82 26.06 -23.92
CA ASN A 601 58.29 26.11 -22.56
C ASN A 601 56.75 26.09 -22.54
N ALA A 602 56.08 26.82 -23.43
CA ALA A 602 54.62 26.79 -23.56
C ALA A 602 54.12 25.40 -23.98
N VAL A 603 54.82 24.71 -24.90
CA VAL A 603 54.51 23.32 -25.28
C VAL A 603 54.70 22.37 -24.10
N ALA A 604 55.79 22.48 -23.34
CA ALA A 604 56.04 21.65 -22.16
C ALA A 604 54.94 21.81 -21.09
N TRP A 605 54.53 23.04 -20.78
CA TRP A 605 53.42 23.29 -19.86
C TRP A 605 52.08 22.81 -20.42
N GLY A 606 51.85 22.93 -21.73
CA GLY A 606 50.68 22.36 -22.40
C GLY A 606 50.60 20.84 -22.25
N ILE A 607 51.73 20.13 -22.36
CA ILE A 607 51.81 18.66 -22.20
C ILE A 607 51.48 18.27 -20.75
N ILE A 608 52.08 18.95 -19.77
CA ILE A 608 51.81 18.72 -18.34
C ILE A 608 50.33 19.00 -18.03
N ALA A 609 49.79 20.11 -18.52
CA ALA A 609 48.39 20.48 -18.33
C ALA A 609 47.44 19.45 -18.97
N LYS A 610 47.81 18.92 -20.14
CA LYS A 610 47.04 17.88 -20.81
C LYS A 610 47.08 16.54 -20.07
N ALA A 611 48.21 16.21 -19.45
CA ALA A 611 48.30 15.06 -18.57
C ALA A 611 47.34 15.20 -17.38
N PHE A 612 47.27 16.39 -16.75
CA PHE A 612 46.29 16.67 -15.70
C PHE A 612 44.84 16.59 -16.18
N GLU A 613 44.51 17.07 -17.39
CA GLU A 613 43.15 17.00 -17.97
C GLU A 613 42.67 15.54 -18.11
N TYR A 614 43.59 14.59 -18.36
CA TYR A 614 43.28 13.17 -18.59
C TYR A 614 43.61 12.26 -17.40
N GLY A 615 44.04 12.82 -16.26
CA GLY A 615 44.40 12.04 -15.08
C GLY A 615 45.66 11.18 -15.27
N LEU A 616 46.57 11.61 -16.13
CA LEU A 616 47.85 10.96 -16.41
C LEU A 616 48.97 11.50 -15.51
N ASP A 617 49.94 10.66 -15.17
CA ASP A 617 51.12 11.04 -14.40
C ASP A 617 52.17 11.71 -15.31
N PRO A 618 52.47 13.01 -15.15
CA PRO A 618 53.46 13.70 -15.96
C PRO A 618 54.92 13.32 -15.59
N THR A 619 55.16 12.63 -14.49
CA THR A 619 56.50 12.12 -14.16
C THR A 619 56.81 10.83 -14.93
N ASP A 620 55.79 10.05 -15.27
CA ASP A 620 55.90 8.84 -16.09
C ASP A 620 56.07 9.20 -17.57
N GLU A 621 57.12 8.68 -18.18
CA GLU A 621 57.48 8.99 -19.57
C GLU A 621 56.43 8.52 -20.57
N LYS A 622 55.84 7.33 -20.37
CA LYS A 622 54.84 6.78 -21.31
C LYS A 622 53.54 7.58 -21.23
N GLN A 623 53.11 7.93 -20.03
CA GLN A 623 51.91 8.72 -19.80
C GLN A 623 52.08 10.17 -20.28
N ARG A 624 53.28 10.77 -20.14
CA ARG A 624 53.60 12.05 -20.79
C ARG A 624 53.48 12.00 -22.30
N ARG A 625 54.02 10.97 -22.96
CA ARG A 625 53.92 10.82 -24.41
C ARG A 625 52.46 10.73 -24.87
N MET A 626 51.61 10.05 -24.09
CA MET A 626 50.16 10.04 -24.34
C MET A 626 49.55 11.44 -24.22
N ALA A 627 49.91 12.20 -23.18
CA ALA A 627 49.45 13.57 -23.02
C ALA A 627 49.90 14.50 -24.16
N ALA A 628 51.14 14.33 -24.66
CA ALA A 628 51.64 15.08 -25.81
C ALA A 628 50.86 14.76 -27.09
N ALA A 629 50.48 13.49 -27.31
CA ALA A 629 49.60 13.10 -28.41
C ALA A 629 48.22 13.77 -28.29
N TYR A 630 47.60 13.75 -27.11
CA TYR A 630 46.32 14.42 -26.90
C TYR A 630 46.39 15.94 -27.06
N LEU A 631 47.55 16.56 -26.78
CA LEU A 631 47.74 17.99 -27.02
C LEU A 631 47.79 18.29 -28.52
N LEU A 632 48.50 17.46 -29.30
CA LEU A 632 48.57 17.57 -30.76
C LEU A 632 47.20 17.40 -31.43
N GLU A 633 46.34 16.53 -30.89
CA GLU A 633 44.95 16.38 -31.37
C GLU A 633 44.11 17.67 -31.22
N LYS A 634 44.43 18.53 -30.25
CA LYS A 634 43.75 19.84 -30.07
C LYS A 634 44.27 20.91 -31.04
N VAL A 635 45.34 20.66 -31.79
CA VAL A 635 45.89 21.62 -32.75
C VAL A 635 45.06 21.58 -34.04
N SER A 636 44.49 22.73 -34.42
CA SER A 636 43.92 22.87 -35.76
C SER A 636 45.06 23.03 -36.78
N TRP A 637 45.01 22.23 -37.84
CA TRP A 637 45.97 22.29 -38.95
C TRP A 637 45.42 23.04 -40.18
N THR A 638 44.21 23.60 -40.07
CA THR A 638 43.57 24.33 -41.15
C THR A 638 44.42 25.55 -41.56
N GLY A 639 44.80 25.62 -42.85
CA GLY A 639 45.62 26.70 -43.40
C GLY A 639 47.13 26.43 -43.44
N ILE A 640 47.60 25.31 -42.87
CA ILE A 640 49.00 24.89 -42.96
C ILE A 640 49.25 24.28 -44.34
N SER A 641 50.18 24.87 -45.09
CA SER A 641 50.34 24.61 -46.53
C SER A 641 51.09 23.32 -46.89
N SER A 642 51.60 22.57 -45.91
CA SER A 642 52.43 21.39 -46.15
C SER A 642 52.24 20.29 -45.11
N ASP A 643 51.86 19.09 -45.56
CA ASP A 643 51.78 17.88 -44.74
C ASP A 643 53.15 17.52 -44.11
N PHE A 644 54.23 17.84 -44.79
CA PHE A 644 55.58 17.70 -44.25
C PHE A 644 55.80 18.56 -43.00
N LYS A 645 55.30 19.81 -43.00
CA LYS A 645 55.38 20.71 -41.84
C LYS A 645 54.53 20.21 -40.66
N ILE A 646 53.38 19.61 -40.92
CA ILE A 646 52.53 19.01 -39.88
C ILE A 646 53.23 17.80 -39.23
N SER A 647 53.80 16.90 -40.05
CA SER A 647 54.54 15.72 -39.59
C SER A 647 55.81 16.10 -38.80
N LEU A 648 56.55 17.10 -39.29
CA LEU A 648 57.74 17.63 -38.62
C LEU A 648 57.40 18.25 -37.27
N THR A 649 56.33 19.06 -37.20
CA THR A 649 55.87 19.70 -35.96
C THR A 649 55.43 18.68 -34.91
N SER A 650 54.71 17.64 -35.35
CA SER A 650 54.28 16.54 -34.48
C SER A 650 55.49 15.78 -33.92
N SER A 651 56.46 15.47 -34.78
CA SER A 651 57.70 14.79 -34.39
C SER A 651 58.54 15.62 -33.42
N ARG A 652 58.63 16.94 -33.63
CA ARG A 652 59.34 17.86 -32.73
C ARG A 652 58.66 18.01 -31.37
N THR A 653 57.34 18.05 -31.34
CA THR A 653 56.57 18.07 -30.08
C THR A 653 56.81 16.80 -29.26
N GLN A 654 56.91 15.63 -29.91
CA GLN A 654 57.25 14.37 -29.27
C GLN A 654 58.70 14.35 -28.75
N GLN A 655 59.66 14.83 -29.55
CA GLN A 655 61.06 14.94 -29.12
C GLN A 655 61.23 15.87 -27.91
N LEU A 656 60.47 16.96 -27.86
CA LEU A 656 60.42 17.86 -26.71
C LEU A 656 59.85 17.15 -25.47
N CYS A 657 58.80 16.34 -25.64
CA CYS A 657 58.23 15.49 -24.58
C CYS A 657 59.22 14.42 -24.06
N ASP A 658 60.10 13.91 -24.92
CA ASP A 658 61.10 12.92 -24.54
C ASP A 658 62.29 13.58 -23.83
N ALA A 659 62.65 14.80 -24.22
CA ALA A 659 63.74 15.57 -23.62
C ALA A 659 63.37 16.22 -22.28
N MET A 660 62.08 16.40 -21.98
CA MET A 660 61.64 17.05 -20.74
C MET A 660 61.76 16.12 -19.53
N THR A 661 62.24 16.67 -18.41
CA THR A 661 62.24 15.98 -17.10
C THR A 661 61.29 16.71 -16.16
N VAL A 662 60.22 16.05 -15.72
CA VAL A 662 59.27 16.59 -14.75
C VAL A 662 59.63 16.02 -13.37
N SER A 663 60.10 16.88 -12.46
CA SER A 663 60.47 16.43 -11.12
C SER A 663 59.23 16.17 -10.25
N ILE A 664 59.37 15.22 -9.31
CA ILE A 664 58.35 14.93 -8.30
C ILE A 664 58.05 16.18 -7.46
N ASP A 665 59.06 16.98 -7.13
CA ASP A 665 58.90 18.22 -6.35
C ASP A 665 58.08 19.29 -7.10
N LEU A 666 58.26 19.41 -8.42
CA LEU A 666 57.45 20.30 -9.25
C LEU A 666 55.97 19.86 -9.23
N MET A 667 55.72 18.57 -9.32
CA MET A 667 54.37 18.00 -9.27
C MET A 667 53.72 18.17 -7.90
N GLN A 668 54.47 17.99 -6.81
CA GLN A 668 54.00 18.26 -5.46
C GLN A 668 53.62 19.74 -5.29
N ASN A 669 54.43 20.67 -5.79
CA ASN A 669 54.14 22.10 -5.75
C ASN A 669 52.90 22.48 -6.58
N LEU A 670 52.72 21.88 -7.77
CA LEU A 670 51.53 22.09 -8.60
C LEU A 670 50.26 21.55 -7.93
N LEU A 671 50.33 20.37 -7.30
CA LEU A 671 49.23 19.79 -6.53
C LEU A 671 48.92 20.59 -5.26
N LEU A 672 49.94 21.16 -4.62
CA LEU A 672 49.77 22.09 -3.49
C LEU A 672 49.11 23.40 -3.93
N MET A 673 49.47 23.95 -5.09
CA MET A 673 48.79 25.12 -5.68
C MET A 673 47.34 24.82 -6.06
N ALA A 674 47.01 23.57 -6.41
CA ALA A 674 45.65 23.13 -6.69
C ALA A 674 44.77 22.93 -5.43
N GLY A 675 45.34 22.92 -4.21
CA GLY A 675 44.55 22.84 -2.97
C GLY A 675 45.25 22.32 -1.71
N GLY A 676 46.46 22.78 -1.40
CA GLY A 676 47.34 22.13 -0.41
C GLY A 676 46.77 21.82 0.97
N ARG A 677 46.78 20.52 1.32
CA ARG A 677 47.63 19.90 2.36
C ARG A 677 47.87 18.43 1.98
N GLY A 678 49.12 17.99 2.06
CA GLY A 678 49.51 16.60 1.84
C GLY A 678 48.96 15.67 2.93
N GLY A 679 48.62 14.45 2.50
CA GLY A 679 48.51 13.26 3.35
C GLY A 679 47.36 13.25 4.36
N ILE A 680 46.12 13.15 3.89
CA ILE A 680 45.06 12.51 4.70
C ILE A 680 45.04 11.04 4.27
N GLY A 681 45.50 10.19 5.18
CA GLY A 681 45.44 8.74 5.02
C GLY A 681 44.00 8.31 4.76
N VAL A 682 43.86 7.40 3.80
CA VAL A 682 42.62 6.69 3.48
C VAL A 682 42.20 5.89 4.71
N GLY A 683 41.35 6.48 5.54
CA GLY A 683 40.70 5.85 6.68
C GLY A 683 39.20 5.91 6.48
N GLY A 684 38.63 4.82 5.99
CA GLY A 684 37.20 4.69 5.72
C GLY A 684 36.37 4.93 6.98
N GLY A 685 35.68 6.08 7.00
CA GLY A 685 34.56 6.33 7.90
C GLY A 685 33.32 5.66 7.34
N GLY A 686 33.13 4.38 7.66
CA GLY A 686 31.86 3.70 7.44
C GLY A 686 30.79 4.31 8.34
N SER A 687 29.66 4.68 7.75
CA SER A 687 28.44 5.02 8.48
C SER A 687 28.07 3.85 9.39
N THR A 688 28.13 4.06 10.71
CA THR A 688 27.65 3.10 11.69
C THR A 688 26.12 3.11 11.71
N SER A 689 25.53 2.43 10.73
CA SER A 689 24.17 1.90 10.79
C SER A 689 24.19 0.48 10.23
N GLU A 690 24.98 -0.38 10.85
CA GLU A 690 24.90 -1.83 10.63
C GLU A 690 24.24 -2.49 11.85
N LEU A 691 23.07 -3.05 11.57
CA LEU A 691 22.23 -3.85 12.44
C LEU A 691 23.02 -5.05 13.01
N THR A 692 22.97 -5.22 14.33
CA THR A 692 23.33 -6.47 14.99
C THR A 692 22.09 -7.31 15.26
N ASN A 693 22.18 -8.64 15.13
CA ASN A 693 21.11 -9.54 15.52
C ASN A 693 21.02 -9.63 17.06
N TRP A 694 19.80 -9.86 17.56
CA TRP A 694 19.37 -9.73 18.96
C TRP A 694 19.88 -10.81 19.94
N ASP A 695 20.97 -11.53 19.64
CA ASP A 695 21.63 -12.48 20.57
C ASP A 695 23.11 -12.17 20.87
N GLY A 696 23.67 -11.14 20.23
CA GLY A 696 25.06 -10.71 20.46
C GLY A 696 26.12 -11.60 19.80
N THR A 697 25.82 -12.26 18.68
CA THR A 697 26.85 -12.86 17.81
C THR A 697 27.19 -11.95 16.63
N LYS A 698 28.49 -11.67 16.42
CA LYS A 698 29.00 -10.91 15.25
C LYS A 698 28.91 -11.77 13.99
N LYS A 699 28.59 -11.15 12.84
CA LYS A 699 28.89 -11.73 11.52
C LYS A 699 30.38 -12.08 11.47
N LYS A 700 30.70 -13.32 11.08
CA LYS A 700 32.03 -13.67 10.57
C LYS A 700 32.22 -12.92 9.24
N THR A 701 32.78 -11.72 9.28
CA THR A 701 33.47 -11.16 8.11
C THR A 701 34.87 -11.75 8.13
N GLY A 702 35.09 -12.79 7.33
CA GLY A 702 36.41 -13.36 7.17
C GLY A 702 37.34 -12.34 6.52
N TRP A 703 38.28 -11.82 7.30
CA TRP A 703 39.64 -11.46 6.88
C TRP A 703 40.50 -11.60 8.15
N GLY A 704 41.12 -12.77 8.30
CA GLY A 704 42.32 -12.91 9.10
C GLY A 704 43.51 -12.71 8.17
N VAL A 705 44.27 -11.64 8.39
CA VAL A 705 45.64 -11.69 8.93
C VAL A 705 45.72 -10.62 10.00
#